data_AF-A0A8I1MKK9-F1
#
_entry.id   AF-A0A8I1MKK9-F1
#
_cell.length_a   1.000
_cell.length_b   1.000
_cell.length_c   1.000
_cell.angle_alpha   90.00
_cell.angle_beta   90.00
_cell.angle_gamma   90.00
#
_symmetry.space_group_name_H-M   'P 1'
#
loop_
_entity.id
_entity.type
_entity.pdbx_description
1 polymer ?
#
loop_
_entity_poly.entity_id
_entity_poly.type
_entity_poly.pdbx_seq_one_letter_code
_entity_poly.pdbx_strand_id
1 'polypeptide(L)'
;MNPGRITAIIVSIATCLATATHAASGSWNSNTDGNWSDSSKWLNGIIADGQGSTGNLTFNITPNRTITIDSTSRTLGILNIGDTNATNSYTVASSGGAVLIMDNGGSPAQINQLSTSAANIISSGITLNDDLEINNASSLGLTLSGNITGNAVEIALNSTGTGAVTLSGVNTFSGAVRVNTGTLTVASAAGGNTAVAALNASNTLYLNAGATFSRGDGGSSSNLFTIAGINDGTGGGGLYTRGTGGGTRWTELAGDDDYSFSGVIQNGSGTSYIGMVKTGAGTQTLSGANTYTGGTMLGGGTLRLNGGTGSLAATGVLTMQGAKFWYDNTSAAGTKAQSLGALTFSKGDNIVQSTKGAATSSSLTFSSLAARTTGATANFVYADGTAGADNSINLTGASAGFVNQGVFVNGANYGYMNASGTYIRAAVYGSDAGFVNASGALTAASHNLVTSSITNQGAIIVNTIKFDGAGTVDLDIADGAIVSFANGGLLRAGGGSTTISGGTIRGNTSVEMVVRTDSASDRLTINSVIGASGSNALTKTGEGTLTLGGINSYTGVTYVNGGTLSVSANANLGAQATGASVNLNNGTLRATSSFGLNNGGAGTNDRGVVLTNTGTIDVTSSNTLTVSGVVSDTYAATSTTAQRGSLTKSGSGTLVLGNTNTYTGDTAVSAGTLVISGSLANTRAIDVALGATLKVDGSTNASASVSVAGTLGGTGVVGGATTITGVLSPGNSEGLISFSNALTLSGNSALTSLEIAGTSRGVLGGYDAVNIGASQLLTYDGVLRLTMTAAIASATYNLFDFTAGYDLGGFDSLAFAGGFYSGAWAETSAGSGVWKSLSGGQDFTFTEATGDLVVAAVPEPGAWALVGLGLAFLMVFRRRAVRE
;
A
#
# COMPACT_ATOMS: atom_id res chain seq x y z
N MET A 1 11.80 -18.24 -27.38
CA MET A 1 11.35 -18.92 -28.63
C MET A 1 10.84 -20.31 -28.29
N ASN A 2 9.53 -20.50 -28.25
CA ASN A 2 8.81 -21.55 -28.97
C ASN A 2 7.31 -21.19 -28.90
N PRO A 3 6.64 -20.87 -30.02
CA PRO A 3 5.22 -20.50 -30.04
C PRO A 3 4.34 -21.69 -30.43
N GLY A 4 3.18 -21.82 -29.80
CA GLY A 4 2.13 -22.77 -30.20
C GLY A 4 1.23 -23.14 -29.04
N ARG A 5 -0.09 -23.27 -29.15
CA ARG A 5 -0.99 -23.18 -30.30
C ARG A 5 -2.40 -23.00 -29.74
N ILE A 6 -3.17 -22.16 -30.41
CA ILE A 6 -4.63 -22.12 -30.39
C ILE A 6 -5.19 -23.53 -30.62
N THR A 7 -6.12 -23.99 -29.77
CA THR A 7 -7.22 -24.89 -30.17
C THR A 7 -8.40 -24.62 -29.25
N ALA A 8 -9.40 -23.93 -29.80
CA ALA A 8 -10.70 -23.73 -29.21
C ALA A 8 -11.47 -25.05 -29.16
N ILE A 9 -12.12 -25.34 -28.02
CA ILE A 9 -13.22 -26.30 -27.93
C ILE A 9 -14.49 -25.47 -27.81
N ILE A 10 -15.25 -25.43 -28.90
CA ILE A 10 -16.60 -24.88 -28.97
C ILE A 10 -17.55 -25.94 -28.41
N VAL A 11 -18.12 -25.69 -27.23
CA VAL A 11 -19.37 -26.33 -26.80
C VAL A 11 -20.49 -25.34 -27.11
N SER A 12 -21.25 -25.63 -28.16
CA SER A 12 -22.40 -24.84 -28.59
C SER A 12 -23.57 -25.03 -27.62
N ILE A 13 -23.68 -24.14 -26.63
CA ILE A 13 -24.99 -23.81 -26.05
C ILE A 13 -25.53 -22.68 -26.91
N ALA A 14 -26.59 -22.96 -27.68
CA ALA A 14 -27.34 -21.95 -28.40
C ALA A 14 -28.08 -21.08 -27.37
N THR A 15 -27.39 -20.09 -26.81
CA THR A 15 -28.05 -18.92 -26.26
C THR A 15 -28.60 -18.12 -27.44
N CYS A 16 -29.87 -17.78 -27.36
CA CYS A 16 -30.48 -16.79 -28.24
C CYS A 16 -29.66 -15.49 -28.11
N LEU A 17 -28.78 -15.21 -29.07
CA LEU A 17 -28.16 -13.91 -29.25
C LEU A 17 -29.28 -12.95 -29.66
N ALA A 18 -29.97 -12.39 -28.68
CA ALA A 18 -30.65 -11.13 -28.87
C ALA A 18 -29.57 -10.14 -29.29
N THR A 19 -29.55 -9.75 -30.57
CA THR A 19 -28.80 -8.58 -31.00
C THR A 19 -29.28 -7.41 -30.15
N ALA A 20 -28.44 -6.89 -29.27
CA ALA A 20 -28.76 -5.69 -28.51
C ALA A 20 -29.18 -4.60 -29.51
N THR A 21 -30.45 -4.22 -29.48
CA THR A 21 -30.97 -3.15 -30.32
C THR A 21 -30.27 -1.87 -29.86
N HIS A 22 -29.33 -1.38 -30.67
CA HIS A 22 -28.60 -0.14 -30.38
C HIS A 22 -29.59 1.02 -30.31
N ALA A 23 -29.38 1.95 -29.40
CA ALA A 23 -30.17 3.17 -29.36
C ALA A 23 -29.94 4.00 -30.64
N ALA A 24 -30.94 4.80 -31.03
CA ALA A 24 -30.89 5.55 -32.29
C ALA A 24 -29.70 6.53 -32.30
N SER A 25 -28.97 6.58 -33.42
CA SER A 25 -27.85 7.50 -33.63
C SER A 25 -28.34 8.87 -34.11
N GLY A 26 -27.73 9.94 -33.60
CA GLY A 26 -28.08 11.32 -33.93
C GLY A 26 -26.97 12.05 -34.68
N SER A 27 -27.35 13.05 -35.48
CA SER A 27 -26.41 14.00 -36.09
C SER A 27 -26.82 15.44 -35.79
N TRP A 28 -25.91 16.22 -35.21
CA TRP A 28 -26.12 17.64 -34.98
C TRP A 28 -26.21 18.37 -36.32
N ASN A 29 -27.19 19.26 -36.46
CA ASN A 29 -27.53 19.94 -37.71
C ASN A 29 -27.78 21.45 -37.50
N SER A 30 -27.05 22.06 -36.57
CA SER A 30 -27.22 23.48 -36.23
C SER A 30 -25.88 24.21 -36.13
N ASN A 31 -25.80 25.39 -36.75
CA ASN A 31 -24.74 26.37 -36.55
C ASN A 31 -25.13 27.36 -35.45
N THR A 32 -25.46 26.86 -34.26
CA THR A 32 -25.67 27.66 -33.04
C THR A 32 -25.16 26.87 -31.85
N ASP A 33 -24.84 27.56 -30.75
CA ASP A 33 -24.75 26.88 -29.45
C ASP A 33 -26.12 26.29 -29.09
N GLY A 34 -26.15 25.31 -28.20
CA GLY A 34 -27.41 24.70 -27.78
C GLY A 34 -27.27 23.55 -26.79
N ASN A 35 -28.41 23.16 -26.22
CA ASN A 35 -28.51 22.01 -25.35
C ASN A 35 -28.59 20.71 -26.16
N TRP A 36 -27.98 19.65 -25.66
CA TRP A 36 -28.00 18.32 -26.27
C TRP A 36 -29.43 17.77 -26.40
N SER A 37 -30.34 18.12 -25.48
CA SER A 37 -31.74 17.70 -25.49
C SER A 37 -32.63 18.43 -26.51
N ASP A 38 -32.15 19.50 -27.15
CA ASP A 38 -32.96 20.25 -28.11
C ASP A 38 -33.07 19.48 -29.43
N SER A 39 -34.15 18.71 -29.57
CA SER A 39 -34.43 17.92 -30.79
C SER A 39 -34.41 18.75 -32.08
N SER A 40 -34.67 20.06 -32.03
CA SER A 40 -34.60 20.92 -33.23
C SER A 40 -33.19 21.11 -33.78
N LYS A 41 -32.17 20.81 -32.96
CA LYS A 41 -30.75 20.88 -33.33
C LYS A 41 -30.23 19.58 -33.94
N TRP A 42 -31.01 18.50 -33.86
CA TRP A 42 -30.65 17.20 -34.40
C TRP A 42 -31.37 16.92 -35.71
N LEU A 43 -30.67 16.32 -36.67
CA LEU A 43 -31.26 15.88 -37.93
C LEU A 43 -32.42 14.91 -37.64
N ASN A 44 -33.60 15.20 -38.23
CA ASN A 44 -34.85 14.46 -38.02
C ASN A 44 -35.34 14.39 -36.55
N GLY A 45 -34.84 15.25 -35.66
CA GLY A 45 -35.22 15.23 -34.24
C GLY A 45 -34.64 14.08 -33.43
N ILE A 46 -33.71 13.31 -33.99
CA ILE A 46 -33.12 12.13 -33.33
C ILE A 46 -31.96 12.56 -32.45
N ILE A 47 -32.20 12.66 -31.15
CA ILE A 47 -31.18 12.94 -30.14
C ILE A 47 -30.33 11.67 -29.96
N ALA A 48 -29.01 11.80 -30.07
CA ALA A 48 -28.09 10.70 -29.77
C ALA A 48 -28.04 10.49 -28.25
N ASP A 49 -28.63 9.39 -27.78
CA ASP A 49 -28.59 8.97 -26.38
C ASP A 49 -28.92 7.47 -26.26
N GLY A 50 -28.14 6.75 -25.45
CA GLY A 50 -28.28 5.33 -25.15
C GLY A 50 -27.06 4.50 -25.54
N GLN A 51 -26.93 3.33 -24.91
CA GLN A 51 -25.86 2.37 -25.17
C GLN A 51 -25.70 2.08 -26.67
N GLY A 52 -24.46 2.15 -27.15
CA GLY A 52 -24.11 1.92 -28.56
C GLY A 52 -24.56 3.02 -29.54
N SER A 53 -25.22 4.09 -29.08
CA SER A 53 -25.62 5.20 -29.96
C SER A 53 -24.39 5.98 -30.47
N THR A 54 -24.45 6.45 -31.72
CA THR A 54 -23.47 7.37 -32.28
C THR A 54 -23.98 8.81 -32.24
N GLY A 55 -23.24 9.71 -31.60
CA GLY A 55 -23.44 11.16 -31.68
C GLY A 55 -22.48 11.80 -32.68
N ASN A 56 -23.01 12.40 -33.75
CA ASN A 56 -22.20 13.08 -34.77
C ASN A 56 -22.25 14.60 -34.62
N LEU A 57 -21.16 15.19 -34.16
CA LEU A 57 -20.92 16.63 -34.07
C LEU A 57 -20.01 17.09 -35.20
N THR A 58 -20.51 16.93 -36.44
CA THR A 58 -19.72 17.11 -37.66
C THR A 58 -20.32 18.14 -38.62
N PHE A 59 -21.21 18.99 -38.13
CA PHE A 59 -21.83 20.04 -38.95
C PHE A 59 -20.80 21.14 -39.25
N ASN A 60 -20.89 21.73 -40.44
CA ASN A 60 -20.02 22.84 -40.81
C ASN A 60 -20.41 24.10 -40.03
N ILE A 61 -19.50 24.63 -39.20
CA ILE A 61 -19.77 25.78 -38.30
C ILE A 61 -18.92 26.98 -38.70
N THR A 62 -19.40 28.19 -38.38
CA THR A 62 -18.75 29.45 -38.79
C THR A 62 -18.06 30.23 -37.67
N PRO A 63 -18.49 30.10 -36.41
CA PRO A 63 -17.65 30.31 -35.23
C PRO A 63 -17.54 29.02 -34.39
N ASN A 64 -16.62 29.01 -33.42
CA ASN A 64 -16.57 27.98 -32.38
C ASN A 64 -17.94 27.80 -31.72
N ARG A 65 -18.34 26.55 -31.47
CA ARG A 65 -19.66 26.21 -30.92
C ARG A 65 -19.55 25.43 -29.62
N THR A 66 -20.42 25.75 -28.67
CA THR A 66 -20.59 24.99 -27.43
C THR A 66 -21.90 24.20 -27.48
N ILE A 67 -21.78 22.88 -27.33
CA ILE A 67 -22.90 21.97 -27.16
C ILE A 67 -22.92 21.53 -25.70
N THR A 68 -24.01 21.84 -25.01
CA THR A 68 -24.13 21.61 -23.57
C THR A 68 -24.94 20.35 -23.31
N ILE A 69 -24.34 19.34 -22.68
CA ILE A 69 -25.08 18.29 -21.99
C ILE A 69 -25.85 18.98 -20.87
N ASP A 70 -27.17 19.00 -20.98
CA ASP A 70 -28.06 19.67 -20.05
C ASP A 70 -28.12 18.91 -18.71
N SER A 71 -29.15 19.09 -17.88
CA SER A 71 -29.14 18.50 -16.52
C SER A 71 -29.22 16.96 -16.47
N THR A 72 -29.32 16.28 -17.61
CA THR A 72 -29.36 14.82 -17.72
C THR A 72 -28.14 14.32 -18.47
N SER A 73 -27.40 13.39 -17.87
CA SER A 73 -26.25 12.72 -18.50
C SER A 73 -26.67 12.02 -19.80
N ARG A 74 -25.75 11.94 -20.76
CA ARG A 74 -25.98 11.31 -22.06
C ARG A 74 -25.10 10.09 -22.21
N THR A 75 -25.66 9.01 -22.73
CA THR A 75 -24.93 7.77 -23.00
C THR A 75 -24.64 7.64 -24.48
N LEU A 76 -23.39 7.37 -24.87
CA LEU A 76 -23.00 7.13 -26.26
C LEU A 76 -22.03 5.95 -26.34
N GLY A 77 -22.14 5.16 -27.41
CA GLY A 77 -21.06 4.26 -27.82
C GLY A 77 -19.97 4.97 -28.61
N ILE A 78 -20.34 5.93 -29.46
CA ILE A 78 -19.39 6.65 -30.33
C ILE A 78 -19.72 8.15 -30.36
N LEU A 79 -18.69 9.00 -30.22
CA LEU A 79 -18.75 10.44 -30.44
C LEU A 79 -17.82 10.82 -31.59
N ASN A 80 -18.39 11.28 -32.70
CA ASN A 80 -17.62 11.89 -33.79
C ASN A 80 -17.66 13.42 -33.63
N ILE A 81 -16.51 14.08 -33.63
CA ILE A 81 -16.41 15.53 -33.42
C ILE A 81 -15.46 16.18 -34.44
N GLY A 82 -15.90 17.26 -35.06
CA GLY A 82 -15.04 17.98 -35.98
C GLY A 82 -15.78 18.89 -36.95
N ASP A 83 -15.32 20.12 -37.09
CA ASP A 83 -15.70 20.94 -38.24
C ASP A 83 -15.20 20.29 -39.54
N THR A 84 -15.93 20.43 -40.63
CA THR A 84 -15.59 19.77 -41.91
C THR A 84 -14.53 20.52 -42.70
N ASN A 85 -14.17 21.74 -42.28
CA ASN A 85 -13.26 22.64 -42.99
C ASN A 85 -12.00 23.07 -42.18
N ALA A 86 -11.82 22.56 -40.96
CA ALA A 86 -10.71 22.80 -40.03
C ALA A 86 -10.55 24.21 -39.45
N THR A 87 -11.57 25.06 -39.52
CA THR A 87 -11.45 26.45 -39.06
C THR A 87 -11.98 26.71 -37.66
N ASN A 88 -13.05 26.02 -37.24
CA ASN A 88 -13.69 26.25 -35.95
C ASN A 88 -13.76 24.98 -35.10
N SER A 89 -13.85 25.17 -33.78
CA SER A 89 -13.88 24.07 -32.80
C SER A 89 -15.28 23.88 -32.21
N TYR A 90 -15.61 22.62 -31.95
CA TYR A 90 -16.66 22.25 -31.03
C TYR A 90 -16.12 22.14 -29.60
N THR A 91 -16.93 22.62 -28.65
CA THR A 91 -16.79 22.37 -27.22
C THR A 91 -17.99 21.57 -26.74
N VAL A 92 -17.77 20.38 -26.18
CA VAL A 92 -18.82 19.64 -25.46
C VAL A 92 -18.69 19.96 -23.98
N ALA A 93 -19.64 20.73 -23.46
CA ALA A 93 -19.71 21.15 -22.06
C ALA A 93 -20.86 20.43 -21.34
N SER A 94 -20.96 20.60 -20.02
CA SER A 94 -22.13 20.13 -19.27
C SER A 94 -22.64 21.16 -18.27
N SER A 95 -23.88 20.98 -17.85
CA SER A 95 -24.56 21.78 -16.82
C SER A 95 -25.16 20.87 -15.76
N GLY A 96 -25.40 21.38 -14.54
CA GLY A 96 -26.07 20.63 -13.48
C GLY A 96 -25.34 19.35 -13.01
N GLY A 97 -24.04 19.21 -13.28
CA GLY A 97 -23.26 18.02 -12.91
C GLY A 97 -23.41 16.83 -13.85
N ALA A 98 -24.13 16.98 -14.97
CA ALA A 98 -24.27 15.92 -15.96
C ALA A 98 -22.92 15.57 -16.60
N VAL A 99 -22.83 14.31 -17.06
CA VAL A 99 -21.63 13.73 -17.68
C VAL A 99 -21.97 13.07 -19.01
N LEU A 100 -20.94 12.86 -19.81
CA LEU A 100 -20.96 11.96 -20.95
C LEU A 100 -20.62 10.54 -20.48
N ILE A 101 -21.52 9.59 -20.68
CA ILE A 101 -21.31 8.18 -20.36
C ILE A 101 -20.89 7.47 -21.65
N MET A 102 -19.70 6.89 -21.65
CA MET A 102 -19.17 6.10 -22.77
C MET A 102 -19.49 4.62 -22.53
N ASP A 103 -20.41 4.09 -23.34
CA ASP A 103 -20.97 2.74 -23.23
C ASP A 103 -21.37 2.22 -24.62
N ASN A 104 -20.65 1.21 -25.08
CA ASN A 104 -20.83 0.58 -26.39
C ASN A 104 -21.25 -0.90 -26.25
N GLY A 105 -21.83 -1.27 -25.11
CA GLY A 105 -22.42 -2.59 -24.90
C GLY A 105 -21.39 -3.72 -24.82
N GLY A 106 -20.25 -3.48 -24.17
CA GLY A 106 -19.18 -4.48 -23.98
C GLY A 106 -18.11 -4.48 -25.07
N SER A 107 -18.21 -3.57 -26.04
CA SER A 107 -17.11 -3.22 -26.96
C SER A 107 -16.48 -1.90 -26.54
N PRO A 108 -15.26 -1.54 -26.98
CA PRO A 108 -14.72 -0.22 -26.70
C PRO A 108 -15.62 0.88 -27.26
N ALA A 109 -15.94 1.87 -26.43
CA ALA A 109 -16.54 3.12 -26.84
C ALA A 109 -15.50 4.03 -27.50
N GLN A 110 -15.94 5.01 -28.32
CA GLN A 110 -15.02 5.79 -29.15
C GLN A 110 -15.26 7.30 -29.10
N ILE A 111 -14.17 8.06 -29.11
CA ILE A 111 -14.16 9.50 -29.42
C ILE A 111 -13.27 9.72 -30.64
N ASN A 112 -13.87 10.19 -31.72
CA ASN A 112 -13.21 10.35 -33.02
C ASN A 112 -13.17 11.83 -33.42
N GLN A 113 -11.97 12.43 -33.37
CA GLN A 113 -11.74 13.74 -33.96
C GLN A 113 -11.37 13.60 -35.44
N LEU A 114 -12.17 14.24 -36.31
CA LEU A 114 -12.00 14.17 -37.76
C LEU A 114 -10.70 14.84 -38.22
N SER A 115 -10.14 14.39 -39.36
CA SER A 115 -8.88 14.94 -39.91
C SER A 115 -8.96 16.41 -40.30
N THR A 116 -10.17 16.89 -40.61
CA THR A 116 -10.46 18.27 -40.96
C THR A 116 -10.87 19.10 -39.76
N SER A 117 -10.54 18.72 -38.52
CA SER A 117 -11.03 19.46 -37.33
C SER A 117 -10.07 20.55 -36.86
N ALA A 118 -10.62 21.64 -36.31
CA ALA A 118 -9.88 22.52 -35.40
C ALA A 118 -9.58 21.82 -34.05
N ALA A 119 -9.00 22.53 -33.09
CA ALA A 119 -8.71 21.99 -31.76
C ALA A 119 -9.99 21.89 -30.91
N ASN A 120 -10.66 20.73 -30.91
CA ASN A 120 -11.91 20.54 -30.16
C ASN A 120 -11.66 20.30 -28.66
N ILE A 121 -12.68 20.57 -27.85
CA ILE A 121 -12.65 20.45 -26.40
C ILE A 121 -13.84 19.63 -25.90
N ILE A 122 -13.59 18.69 -25.00
CA ILE A 122 -14.62 18.02 -24.19
C ILE A 122 -14.36 18.43 -22.74
N SER A 123 -15.15 19.38 -22.26
CA SER A 123 -15.07 19.91 -20.89
C SER A 123 -16.12 19.30 -19.96
N SER A 124 -17.12 18.59 -20.49
CA SER A 124 -18.01 17.75 -19.69
C SER A 124 -17.22 16.62 -19.01
N GLY A 125 -17.61 16.24 -17.80
CA GLY A 125 -17.10 15.00 -17.20
C GLY A 125 -17.45 13.79 -18.08
N ILE A 126 -16.60 12.76 -18.02
CA ILE A 126 -16.75 11.52 -18.76
C ILE A 126 -16.79 10.36 -17.77
N THR A 127 -17.77 9.48 -17.90
CA THR A 127 -17.85 8.22 -17.15
C THR A 127 -17.73 7.06 -18.13
N LEU A 128 -16.86 6.11 -17.82
CA LEU A 128 -16.58 4.95 -18.64
C LEU A 128 -17.29 3.71 -18.07
N ASN A 129 -18.21 3.15 -18.85
CA ASN A 129 -18.79 1.83 -18.60
C ASN A 129 -18.05 0.74 -19.39
N ASP A 130 -17.43 1.12 -20.51
CA ASP A 130 -16.58 0.29 -21.36
C ASP A 130 -15.23 0.98 -21.62
N ASP A 131 -14.26 0.23 -22.14
CA ASP A 131 -12.98 0.75 -22.65
C ASP A 131 -13.19 1.92 -23.61
N LEU A 132 -12.26 2.89 -23.62
CA LEU A 132 -12.35 4.09 -24.46
C LEU A 132 -11.22 4.13 -25.48
N GLU A 133 -11.56 4.16 -26.76
CA GLU A 133 -10.64 4.51 -27.84
C GLU A 133 -10.77 5.98 -28.24
N ILE A 134 -9.65 6.70 -28.21
CA ILE A 134 -9.57 8.10 -28.65
C ILE A 134 -8.75 8.16 -29.94
N ASN A 135 -9.42 8.55 -31.03
CA ASN A 135 -8.82 8.62 -32.35
C ASN A 135 -8.74 10.08 -32.78
N ASN A 136 -7.53 10.63 -32.88
CA ASN A 136 -7.31 11.98 -33.41
C ASN A 136 -6.68 11.90 -34.81
N ALA A 137 -7.48 12.16 -35.84
CA ALA A 137 -6.98 12.21 -37.20
C ALA A 137 -6.49 13.62 -37.61
N SER A 138 -6.72 14.64 -36.78
CA SER A 138 -6.35 16.04 -37.08
C SER A 138 -4.87 16.33 -36.77
N SER A 139 -4.31 17.30 -37.50
CA SER A 139 -3.03 17.91 -37.13
C SER A 139 -3.14 18.83 -35.90
N LEU A 140 -4.36 19.18 -35.48
CA LEU A 140 -4.66 20.00 -34.31
C LEU A 140 -5.06 19.11 -33.12
N GLY A 141 -4.91 19.64 -31.91
CA GLY A 141 -5.10 18.86 -30.68
C GLY A 141 -6.56 18.51 -30.40
N LEU A 142 -6.79 17.52 -29.54
CA LEU A 142 -8.09 17.22 -28.92
C LEU A 142 -7.91 17.33 -27.41
N THR A 143 -8.69 18.16 -26.72
CA THR A 143 -8.54 18.37 -25.27
C THR A 143 -9.72 17.79 -24.50
N LEU A 144 -9.44 16.89 -23.56
CA LEU A 144 -10.41 16.37 -22.60
C LEU A 144 -10.09 17.01 -21.24
N SER A 145 -10.81 18.07 -20.91
CA SER A 145 -10.60 18.85 -19.70
C SER A 145 -11.59 18.54 -18.59
N GLY A 146 -12.67 17.82 -18.88
CA GLY A 146 -13.54 17.23 -17.87
C GLY A 146 -12.89 16.03 -17.18
N ASN A 147 -13.32 15.74 -15.96
CA ASN A 147 -12.83 14.58 -15.20
C ASN A 147 -13.29 13.28 -15.87
N ILE A 148 -12.39 12.32 -15.99
CA ILE A 148 -12.69 10.96 -16.49
C ILE A 148 -12.76 10.00 -15.29
N THR A 149 -13.85 9.25 -15.19
CA THR A 149 -14.10 8.25 -14.13
C THR A 149 -14.45 6.90 -14.75
N GLY A 150 -14.17 5.79 -14.06
CA GLY A 150 -14.45 4.43 -14.55
C GLY A 150 -13.60 3.39 -13.82
N ASN A 151 -14.14 2.20 -13.58
CA ASN A 151 -13.44 1.15 -12.84
C ASN A 151 -12.97 0.02 -13.76
N ALA A 152 -11.68 -0.30 -13.72
CA ALA A 152 -11.06 -1.36 -14.53
C ALA A 152 -11.25 -1.19 -16.05
N VAL A 153 -11.16 0.06 -16.52
CA VAL A 153 -11.35 0.45 -17.91
C VAL A 153 -10.06 0.96 -18.54
N GLU A 154 -9.70 0.48 -19.73
CA GLU A 154 -8.56 0.95 -20.52
C GLU A 154 -8.92 2.18 -21.38
N ILE A 155 -8.00 3.14 -21.47
CA ILE A 155 -8.04 4.20 -22.48
C ILE A 155 -6.94 3.96 -23.51
N ALA A 156 -7.31 3.75 -24.77
CA ALA A 156 -6.40 3.57 -25.89
C ALA A 156 -6.42 4.78 -26.83
N LEU A 157 -5.25 5.24 -27.28
CA LEU A 157 -5.10 6.35 -28.21
C LEU A 157 -4.54 5.87 -29.55
N ASN A 158 -5.27 6.11 -30.63
CA ASN A 158 -4.82 5.87 -32.00
C ASN A 158 -4.84 7.19 -32.78
N SER A 159 -3.86 8.06 -32.53
CA SER A 159 -3.75 9.31 -33.28
C SER A 159 -2.99 9.06 -34.59
N THR A 160 -3.66 9.24 -35.73
CA THR A 160 -3.05 9.20 -37.06
C THR A 160 -2.62 10.58 -37.53
N GLY A 161 -3.15 11.64 -36.91
CA GLY A 161 -2.73 13.02 -37.12
C GLY A 161 -1.55 13.40 -36.21
N THR A 162 -0.95 14.57 -36.47
CA THR A 162 0.14 15.11 -35.65
C THR A 162 -0.34 15.81 -34.38
N GLY A 163 -1.65 16.05 -34.26
CA GLY A 163 -2.23 16.74 -33.11
C GLY A 163 -2.21 15.87 -31.86
N ALA A 164 -1.80 16.45 -30.73
CA ALA A 164 -1.79 15.76 -29.45
C ALA A 164 -3.20 15.62 -28.86
N VAL A 165 -3.49 14.48 -28.25
CA VAL A 165 -4.62 14.35 -27.32
C VAL A 165 -4.14 14.84 -25.96
N THR A 166 -4.88 15.76 -25.35
CA THR A 166 -4.54 16.33 -24.03
C THR A 166 -5.58 15.91 -23.00
N LEU A 167 -5.12 15.28 -21.92
CA LEU A 167 -5.94 15.03 -20.73
C LEU A 167 -5.57 16.06 -19.67
N SER A 168 -6.53 16.86 -19.22
CA SER A 168 -6.29 17.89 -18.20
C SER A 168 -7.28 17.90 -17.04
N GLY A 169 -8.28 17.03 -17.06
CA GLY A 169 -9.18 16.79 -15.93
C GLY A 169 -8.47 16.12 -14.75
N VAL A 170 -9.13 16.12 -13.58
CA VAL A 170 -8.73 15.31 -12.43
C VAL A 170 -9.37 13.94 -12.61
N ASN A 171 -8.61 13.00 -13.13
CA ASN A 171 -9.14 11.71 -13.54
C ASN A 171 -8.98 10.67 -12.42
N THR A 172 -10.02 9.88 -12.19
CA THR A 172 -10.04 8.83 -11.16
C THR A 172 -10.28 7.44 -11.73
N PHE A 173 -10.27 7.28 -13.06
CA PHE A 173 -10.41 5.97 -13.66
C PHE A 173 -9.25 5.04 -13.28
N SER A 174 -9.58 3.76 -13.12
CA SER A 174 -8.61 2.68 -12.92
C SER A 174 -8.54 1.83 -14.19
N GLY A 175 -7.35 1.35 -14.53
CA GLY A 175 -7.09 0.63 -15.79
C GLY A 175 -5.92 1.22 -16.56
N ALA A 176 -5.53 0.56 -17.64
CA ALA A 176 -4.35 0.94 -18.41
C ALA A 176 -4.60 2.19 -19.26
N VAL A 177 -3.53 2.89 -19.60
CA VAL A 177 -3.54 3.90 -20.68
C VAL A 177 -2.54 3.48 -21.73
N ARG A 178 -3.02 3.31 -22.97
CA ARG A 178 -2.22 2.85 -24.10
C ARG A 178 -2.13 3.91 -25.17
N VAL A 179 -0.92 4.32 -25.50
CA VAL A 179 -0.66 5.20 -26.65
C VAL A 179 -0.12 4.33 -27.78
N ASN A 180 -1.01 3.98 -28.72
CA ASN A 180 -0.64 3.16 -29.86
C ASN A 180 0.10 3.97 -30.92
N THR A 181 -0.37 5.19 -31.19
CA THR A 181 0.26 6.13 -32.15
C THR A 181 0.05 7.59 -31.75
N GLY A 182 0.94 8.46 -32.23
CA GLY A 182 0.89 9.91 -32.01
C GLY A 182 1.24 10.32 -30.58
N THR A 183 0.71 11.46 -30.13
CA THR A 183 1.12 12.10 -28.87
C THR A 183 -0.02 12.20 -27.86
N LEU A 184 0.19 11.62 -26.67
CA LEU A 184 -0.60 11.92 -25.46
C LEU A 184 0.11 13.01 -24.65
N THR A 185 -0.62 14.05 -24.26
CA THR A 185 -0.17 15.04 -23.30
C THR A 185 -1.04 15.00 -22.04
N VAL A 186 -0.42 15.01 -20.86
CA VAL A 186 -1.13 15.24 -19.60
C VAL A 186 -0.83 16.65 -19.10
N ALA A 187 -1.85 17.47 -18.86
CA ALA A 187 -1.68 18.86 -18.44
C ALA A 187 -2.44 19.16 -17.15
N SER A 188 -2.06 20.21 -16.44
CA SER A 188 -2.89 20.69 -15.32
C SER A 188 -4.12 21.43 -15.83
N ALA A 189 -5.29 21.25 -15.21
CA ALA A 189 -6.43 22.14 -15.42
C ALA A 189 -6.00 23.61 -15.21
N ALA A 190 -6.40 24.51 -16.10
CA ALA A 190 -6.07 25.92 -15.99
C ALA A 190 -6.66 26.51 -14.69
N GLY A 191 -5.80 26.95 -13.76
CA GLY A 191 -6.20 27.75 -12.59
C GLY A 191 -6.38 27.03 -11.24
N GLY A 192 -6.10 25.72 -11.13
CA GLY A 192 -6.19 24.97 -9.87
C GLY A 192 -4.83 24.67 -9.21
N ASN A 193 -4.68 24.93 -7.91
CA ASN A 193 -3.43 24.78 -7.14
C ASN A 193 -3.24 23.39 -6.51
N THR A 194 -3.80 22.33 -7.08
CA THR A 194 -3.71 20.95 -6.56
C THR A 194 -3.20 20.01 -7.65
N ALA A 195 -2.27 19.12 -7.28
CA ALA A 195 -1.57 18.22 -8.17
C ALA A 195 -2.53 17.48 -9.13
N VAL A 196 -2.36 17.67 -10.44
CA VAL A 196 -3.25 17.13 -11.46
C VAL A 196 -2.79 15.73 -11.83
N ALA A 197 -3.41 14.73 -11.21
CA ALA A 197 -3.30 13.33 -11.60
C ALA A 197 -4.27 13.09 -12.78
N ALA A 198 -3.83 13.42 -14.00
CA ALA A 198 -4.53 12.91 -15.18
C ALA A 198 -4.47 11.37 -15.22
N LEU A 199 -3.42 10.78 -14.64
CA LEU A 199 -3.26 9.36 -14.30
C LEU A 199 -2.83 9.23 -12.83
N ASN A 200 -2.96 8.04 -12.25
CA ASN A 200 -2.63 7.71 -10.87
C ASN A 200 -1.87 6.36 -10.75
N ALA A 201 -1.51 5.96 -9.53
CA ALA A 201 -0.74 4.75 -9.23
C ALA A 201 -1.39 3.42 -9.69
N SER A 202 -2.68 3.42 -10.04
CA SER A 202 -3.39 2.26 -10.60
C SER A 202 -3.27 2.16 -12.11
N ASN A 203 -2.81 3.22 -12.79
CA ASN A 203 -2.71 3.24 -14.24
C ASN A 203 -1.33 2.75 -14.68
N THR A 204 -1.29 1.70 -15.49
CA THR A 204 -0.11 1.33 -16.26
C THR A 204 -0.08 2.12 -17.57
N LEU A 205 1.06 2.72 -17.91
CA LEU A 205 1.24 3.44 -19.16
C LEU A 205 1.91 2.54 -20.21
N TYR A 206 1.18 2.18 -21.26
CA TYR A 206 1.71 1.46 -22.43
C TYR A 206 2.07 2.45 -23.53
N LEU A 207 3.33 2.46 -23.98
CA LEU A 207 3.81 3.31 -25.08
C LEU A 207 4.36 2.46 -26.22
N ASN A 208 3.68 2.45 -27.36
CA ASN A 208 4.13 1.68 -28.52
C ASN A 208 5.21 2.43 -29.31
N ALA A 209 5.92 1.70 -30.17
CA ALA A 209 6.90 2.28 -31.09
C ALA A 209 6.29 3.44 -31.92
N GLY A 210 6.96 4.59 -31.92
CA GLY A 210 6.51 5.80 -32.62
C GLY A 210 5.47 6.63 -31.85
N ALA A 211 4.93 6.14 -30.73
CA ALA A 211 4.09 6.93 -29.84
C ALA A 211 4.93 7.84 -28.93
N THR A 212 4.34 8.96 -28.51
CA THR A 212 4.94 9.89 -27.54
C THR A 212 3.99 10.13 -26.39
N PHE A 213 4.49 10.01 -25.16
CA PHE A 213 3.88 10.58 -23.98
C PHE A 213 4.64 11.83 -23.58
N SER A 214 3.92 12.93 -23.40
CA SER A 214 4.46 14.20 -22.95
C SER A 214 3.79 14.64 -21.66
N ARG A 215 4.59 14.88 -20.62
CA ARG A 215 4.10 15.59 -19.44
C ARG A 215 4.05 17.10 -19.70
N GLY A 216 2.88 17.71 -19.52
CA GLY A 216 2.66 19.16 -19.62
C GLY A 216 3.21 19.94 -18.42
N ASP A 217 3.45 21.23 -18.62
CA ASP A 217 4.25 22.07 -17.71
C ASP A 217 3.44 22.94 -16.74
N GLY A 218 2.12 22.81 -16.75
CA GLY A 218 1.21 23.75 -16.10
C GLY A 218 1.45 23.92 -14.58
N GLY A 219 1.78 25.16 -14.21
CA GLY A 219 1.32 25.91 -13.03
C GLY A 219 1.60 25.46 -11.60
N SER A 220 1.76 24.17 -11.29
CA SER A 220 1.69 23.71 -9.89
C SER A 220 3.04 23.40 -9.24
N SER A 221 3.06 23.61 -7.92
CA SER A 221 4.12 23.34 -6.94
C SER A 221 4.37 21.85 -6.65
N SER A 222 3.51 20.93 -7.12
CA SER A 222 3.79 19.50 -7.04
C SER A 222 4.56 19.03 -8.27
N ASN A 223 5.83 18.67 -8.05
CA ASN A 223 6.73 18.19 -9.10
C ASN A 223 6.53 16.71 -9.44
N LEU A 224 5.61 15.99 -8.79
CA LEU A 224 5.50 14.53 -8.91
C LEU A 224 4.28 14.10 -9.74
N PHE A 225 4.47 13.14 -10.66
CA PHE A 225 3.42 12.48 -11.45
C PHE A 225 3.55 10.99 -11.22
N THR A 226 2.48 10.34 -10.76
CA THR A 226 2.53 8.95 -10.29
C THR A 226 1.72 8.04 -11.20
N ILE A 227 2.34 6.93 -11.61
CA ILE A 227 1.75 5.84 -12.39
C ILE A 227 2.22 4.50 -11.83
N ALA A 228 1.54 3.40 -12.15
CA ALA A 228 1.96 2.07 -11.71
C ALA A 228 3.34 1.72 -12.30
N GLY A 229 3.48 1.85 -13.62
CA GLY A 229 4.72 1.60 -14.34
C GLY A 229 4.59 1.96 -15.80
N ILE A 230 5.71 1.86 -16.53
CA ILE A 230 5.75 2.08 -17.98
C ILE A 230 6.04 0.75 -18.66
N ASN A 231 5.20 0.39 -19.62
CA ASN A 231 5.31 -0.81 -20.42
C ASN A 231 5.43 -0.49 -21.91
N ASP A 232 6.07 -1.39 -22.64
CA ASP A 232 5.87 -1.51 -24.08
C ASP A 232 4.47 -2.04 -24.37
N GLY A 233 3.81 -1.51 -25.40
CA GLY A 233 2.73 -2.27 -26.03
C GLY A 233 3.25 -3.10 -27.19
N THR A 234 2.56 -3.10 -28.32
CA THR A 234 2.93 -3.94 -29.47
C THR A 234 4.07 -3.28 -30.28
N GLY A 235 5.07 -4.07 -30.68
CA GLY A 235 6.13 -3.61 -31.58
C GLY A 235 7.29 -2.84 -30.93
N GLY A 236 7.37 -2.77 -29.60
CA GLY A 236 8.44 -2.08 -28.84
C GLY A 236 7.98 -0.77 -28.22
N GLY A 237 8.89 -0.08 -27.51
CA GLY A 237 8.57 1.10 -26.72
C GLY A 237 8.68 2.43 -27.47
N GLY A 238 7.81 3.38 -27.11
CA GLY A 238 7.78 4.75 -27.63
C GLY A 238 8.69 5.74 -26.90
N LEU A 239 8.30 7.01 -26.91
CA LEU A 239 9.00 8.11 -26.27
C LEU A 239 8.26 8.61 -25.02
N TYR A 240 8.93 8.63 -23.88
CA TYR A 240 8.46 9.36 -22.69
C TYR A 240 9.28 10.65 -22.54
N THR A 241 8.60 11.79 -22.58
CA THR A 241 9.22 13.11 -22.47
C THR A 241 8.32 14.10 -21.74
N ARG A 242 8.70 15.39 -21.76
CA ARG A 242 7.90 16.49 -21.23
C ARG A 242 7.99 17.72 -22.14
N GLY A 243 7.06 18.64 -21.93
CA GLY A 243 7.02 19.93 -22.62
C GLY A 243 8.15 20.91 -22.21
N THR A 244 7.99 22.16 -22.63
CA THR A 244 8.89 23.28 -22.35
C THR A 244 8.64 23.88 -20.96
N GLY A 245 9.58 23.77 -20.02
CA GLY A 245 9.55 24.52 -18.76
C GLY A 245 10.72 24.25 -17.84
N GLY A 246 11.16 25.24 -17.07
CA GLY A 246 12.35 25.11 -16.21
C GLY A 246 12.21 24.09 -15.08
N GLY A 247 13.33 23.44 -14.74
CA GLY A 247 13.48 22.58 -13.55
C GLY A 247 13.18 21.10 -13.79
N THR A 248 13.30 20.32 -12.72
CA THR A 248 13.07 18.86 -12.75
C THR A 248 11.61 18.54 -12.40
N ARG A 249 10.96 17.75 -13.27
CA ARG A 249 9.66 17.11 -12.98
C ARG A 249 9.89 15.62 -12.72
N TRP A 250 9.36 15.11 -11.63
CA TRP A 250 9.54 13.75 -11.15
C TRP A 250 8.40 12.83 -11.58
N THR A 251 8.74 11.66 -12.13
CA THR A 251 7.77 10.59 -12.41
C THR A 251 7.96 9.48 -11.38
N GLU A 252 6.93 9.17 -10.61
CA GLU A 252 6.90 8.02 -9.70
C GLU A 252 6.32 6.79 -10.40
N LEU A 253 7.08 5.71 -10.33
CA LEU A 253 6.70 4.36 -10.73
C LEU A 253 6.36 3.59 -9.45
N ALA A 254 5.06 3.49 -9.20
CA ALA A 254 4.47 3.13 -7.91
C ALA A 254 4.03 1.66 -7.81
N GLY A 255 3.98 0.95 -8.92
CA GLY A 255 3.37 -0.37 -9.02
C GLY A 255 4.19 -1.47 -8.36
N ASP A 256 3.45 -2.44 -7.81
CA ASP A 256 3.98 -3.63 -7.15
C ASP A 256 4.26 -4.79 -8.11
N ASP A 257 3.74 -4.72 -9.33
CA ASP A 257 4.02 -5.66 -10.42
C ASP A 257 5.33 -5.34 -11.18
N ASP A 258 5.72 -6.25 -12.07
CA ASP A 258 6.83 -6.07 -12.97
C ASP A 258 6.41 -5.37 -14.28
N TYR A 259 7.19 -4.36 -14.68
CA TYR A 259 7.01 -3.54 -15.87
C TYR A 259 8.27 -3.57 -16.73
N SER A 260 8.14 -3.45 -18.05
CA SER A 260 9.25 -3.45 -19.01
C SER A 260 9.02 -2.44 -20.13
N PHE A 261 9.97 -1.52 -20.28
CA PHE A 261 9.95 -0.48 -21.30
C PHE A 261 11.25 -0.48 -22.12
N SER A 262 11.15 -0.74 -23.42
CA SER A 262 12.26 -0.69 -24.39
C SER A 262 12.41 0.65 -25.10
N GLY A 263 11.47 1.56 -24.88
CA GLY A 263 11.50 2.91 -25.42
C GLY A 263 12.48 3.83 -24.68
N VAL A 264 12.41 5.13 -24.99
CA VAL A 264 13.34 6.14 -24.47
C VAL A 264 12.62 7.07 -23.49
N ILE A 265 13.19 7.24 -22.30
CA ILE A 265 12.85 8.34 -21.38
C ILE A 265 13.90 9.44 -21.57
N GLN A 266 13.47 10.64 -21.95
CA GLN A 266 14.37 11.78 -22.18
C GLN A 266 13.81 13.10 -21.65
N ASN A 267 14.71 14.02 -21.32
CA ASN A 267 14.36 15.38 -20.96
C ASN A 267 13.51 16.06 -22.05
N GLY A 268 12.75 17.08 -21.65
CA GLY A 268 12.18 18.03 -22.62
C GLY A 268 13.27 18.97 -23.16
N SER A 269 12.89 19.90 -24.04
CA SER A 269 13.82 20.89 -24.59
C SER A 269 14.30 21.90 -23.52
N GLY A 270 15.50 22.46 -23.69
CA GLY A 270 16.04 23.51 -22.82
C GLY A 270 16.38 23.02 -21.41
N THR A 271 15.94 23.73 -20.37
CA THR A 271 16.20 23.40 -18.95
C THR A 271 15.14 22.46 -18.33
N SER A 272 14.47 21.68 -19.19
CA SER A 272 13.29 20.88 -18.84
C SER A 272 13.67 19.44 -18.48
N TYR A 273 14.08 19.19 -17.24
CA TYR A 273 14.57 17.87 -16.83
C TYR A 273 13.46 16.91 -16.40
N ILE A 274 13.67 15.61 -16.64
CA ILE A 274 12.88 14.52 -16.05
C ILE A 274 13.70 13.85 -14.96
N GLY A 275 13.09 13.68 -13.79
CA GLY A 275 13.59 12.81 -12.72
C GLY A 275 12.67 11.59 -12.56
N MET A 276 13.23 10.48 -12.09
CA MET A 276 12.49 9.23 -11.88
C MET A 276 12.50 8.83 -10.41
N VAL A 277 11.38 8.32 -9.92
CA VAL A 277 11.20 7.77 -8.58
C VAL A 277 10.62 6.36 -8.72
N LYS A 278 11.19 5.33 -8.07
CA LYS A 278 10.62 3.97 -8.03
C LYS A 278 10.31 3.60 -6.59
N THR A 279 9.06 3.24 -6.28
CA THR A 279 8.59 3.07 -4.89
C THR A 279 7.86 1.77 -4.63
N GLY A 280 7.08 1.26 -5.60
CA GLY A 280 6.39 -0.04 -5.45
C GLY A 280 7.35 -1.23 -5.38
N ALA A 281 6.87 -2.37 -4.88
CA ALA A 281 7.67 -3.57 -4.63
C ALA A 281 8.22 -4.24 -5.90
N GLY A 282 7.53 -4.08 -7.03
CA GLY A 282 7.87 -4.73 -8.29
C GLY A 282 9.07 -4.15 -9.02
N THR A 283 9.38 -4.70 -10.19
CA THR A 283 10.52 -4.32 -11.02
C THR A 283 10.11 -3.40 -12.16
N GLN A 284 10.72 -2.22 -12.31
CA GLN A 284 10.73 -1.53 -13.60
C GLN A 284 11.99 -1.92 -14.36
N THR A 285 11.82 -2.56 -15.52
CA THR A 285 12.90 -2.86 -16.46
C THR A 285 12.96 -1.80 -17.54
N LEU A 286 14.14 -1.22 -17.74
CA LEU A 286 14.44 -0.28 -18.84
C LEU A 286 15.41 -0.96 -19.81
N SER A 287 14.96 -1.14 -21.05
CA SER A 287 15.74 -1.75 -22.13
C SER A 287 16.12 -0.76 -23.23
N GLY A 288 15.59 0.47 -23.23
CA GLY A 288 16.02 1.52 -24.16
C GLY A 288 17.11 2.44 -23.60
N ALA A 289 17.72 3.23 -24.47
CA ALA A 289 18.77 4.19 -24.10
C ALA A 289 18.15 5.46 -23.50
N ASN A 290 17.97 5.50 -22.18
CA ASN A 290 17.36 6.63 -21.49
C ASN A 290 18.38 7.76 -21.27
N THR A 291 17.99 8.99 -21.56
CA THR A 291 18.88 10.16 -21.58
C THR A 291 18.46 11.26 -20.61
N TYR A 292 17.43 11.04 -19.79
CA TYR A 292 17.01 11.99 -18.76
C TYR A 292 18.12 12.23 -17.72
N THR A 293 18.24 13.47 -17.25
CA THR A 293 19.35 13.89 -16.36
C THR A 293 18.88 14.46 -15.02
N GLY A 294 17.57 14.49 -14.75
CA GLY A 294 17.02 15.00 -13.49
C GLY A 294 17.32 14.11 -12.27
N GLY A 295 17.93 12.95 -12.46
CA GLY A 295 18.28 11.99 -11.42
C GLY A 295 17.25 10.86 -11.24
N THR A 296 17.66 9.84 -10.48
CA THR A 296 16.84 8.67 -10.16
C THR A 296 16.85 8.45 -8.65
N MET A 297 15.66 8.35 -8.05
CA MET A 297 15.47 8.00 -6.64
C MET A 297 14.80 6.63 -6.52
N LEU A 298 15.41 5.70 -5.79
CA LEU A 298 14.87 4.36 -5.57
C LEU A 298 14.42 4.23 -4.11
N GLY A 299 13.12 4.28 -3.90
CA GLY A 299 12.45 4.15 -2.60
C GLY A 299 11.97 2.72 -2.27
N GLY A 300 11.76 1.88 -3.28
CA GLY A 300 11.36 0.49 -3.09
C GLY A 300 11.52 -0.34 -4.38
N GLY A 301 11.34 -1.65 -4.25
CA GLY A 301 11.42 -2.60 -5.36
C GLY A 301 12.73 -2.56 -6.14
N THR A 302 12.64 -2.83 -7.43
CA THR A 302 13.82 -2.90 -8.33
C THR A 302 13.69 -1.95 -9.52
N LEU A 303 14.77 -1.20 -9.80
CA LEU A 303 15.03 -0.65 -11.12
C LEU A 303 16.07 -1.51 -11.83
N ARG A 304 15.66 -2.19 -12.90
CA ARG A 304 16.53 -3.05 -13.71
C ARG A 304 16.88 -2.36 -15.02
N LEU A 305 18.16 -2.30 -15.34
CA LEU A 305 18.64 -1.92 -16.67
C LEU A 305 19.01 -3.19 -17.42
N ASN A 306 18.33 -3.46 -18.54
CA ASN A 306 18.73 -4.54 -19.43
C ASN A 306 19.91 -4.07 -20.28
N GLY A 307 21.12 -4.50 -19.94
CA GLY A 307 22.35 -4.00 -20.54
C GLY A 307 22.56 -4.37 -22.02
N GLY A 308 21.61 -5.05 -22.68
CA GLY A 308 21.62 -5.21 -24.13
C GLY A 308 21.68 -3.86 -24.86
N THR A 309 20.71 -2.99 -24.54
CA THR A 309 20.54 -1.63 -25.08
C THR A 309 20.12 -0.62 -24.02
N GLY A 310 19.74 -1.08 -22.83
CA GLY A 310 19.25 -0.27 -21.74
C GLY A 310 20.36 0.53 -21.08
N SER A 311 20.16 1.84 -21.00
CA SER A 311 21.09 2.74 -20.31
C SER A 311 20.37 3.85 -19.58
N LEU A 312 21.07 4.47 -18.63
CA LEU A 312 20.72 5.78 -18.06
C LEU A 312 21.78 6.82 -18.47
N ALA A 313 21.43 8.11 -18.36
CA ALA A 313 22.38 9.19 -18.65
C ALA A 313 23.59 9.16 -17.70
N ALA A 314 24.79 9.39 -18.24
CA ALA A 314 26.04 9.34 -17.47
C ALA A 314 26.13 10.38 -16.34
N THR A 315 25.37 11.48 -16.43
CA THR A 315 25.29 12.52 -15.40
C THR A 315 24.14 12.30 -14.42
N GLY A 316 23.29 11.29 -14.64
CA GLY A 316 22.15 10.99 -13.78
C GLY A 316 22.63 10.50 -12.42
N VAL A 317 22.32 11.26 -11.36
CA VAL A 317 22.55 10.87 -9.97
C VAL A 317 21.62 9.70 -9.59
N LEU A 318 22.11 8.78 -8.77
CA LEU A 318 21.32 7.69 -8.19
C LEU A 318 21.26 7.83 -6.67
N THR A 319 20.06 8.03 -6.14
CA THR A 319 19.78 8.08 -4.69
C THR A 319 18.96 6.86 -4.28
N MET A 320 19.41 6.11 -3.29
CA MET A 320 18.76 4.86 -2.85
C MET A 320 18.30 4.93 -1.39
N GLN A 321 17.09 4.41 -1.13
CA GLN A 321 16.35 4.50 0.14
C GLN A 321 15.76 3.16 0.59
N GLY A 322 16.49 2.05 0.41
CA GLY A 322 16.04 0.69 0.74
C GLY A 322 15.51 -0.09 -0.47
N ALA A 323 16.18 0.05 -1.61
CA ALA A 323 15.75 -0.52 -2.89
C ALA A 323 16.89 -1.20 -3.64
N LYS A 324 16.58 -1.82 -4.79
CA LYS A 324 17.55 -2.49 -5.65
C LYS A 324 17.74 -1.76 -6.97
N PHE A 325 18.99 -1.47 -7.31
CA PHE A 325 19.41 -1.12 -8.67
C PHE A 325 20.12 -2.31 -9.29
N TRP A 326 19.66 -2.78 -10.44
CA TRP A 326 20.19 -3.98 -11.09
C TRP A 326 20.64 -3.70 -12.52
N TYR A 327 21.95 -3.70 -12.75
CA TYR A 327 22.52 -3.73 -14.08
C TYR A 327 22.59 -5.19 -14.56
N ASP A 328 21.71 -5.55 -15.49
CA ASP A 328 21.51 -6.94 -15.89
C ASP A 328 21.93 -7.20 -17.34
N ASN A 329 23.00 -7.97 -17.52
CA ASN A 329 23.50 -8.39 -18.82
C ASN A 329 23.22 -9.87 -19.13
N THR A 330 22.25 -10.50 -18.45
CA THR A 330 21.89 -11.91 -18.66
C THR A 330 21.68 -12.25 -20.14
N SER A 331 21.05 -11.36 -20.92
CA SER A 331 20.78 -11.56 -22.35
C SER A 331 21.68 -10.72 -23.28
N ALA A 332 22.75 -10.11 -22.77
CA ALA A 332 23.55 -9.12 -23.50
C ALA A 332 24.97 -9.62 -23.78
N ALA A 333 25.30 -9.90 -25.05
CA ALA A 333 26.63 -10.39 -25.45
C ALA A 333 27.66 -9.26 -25.67
N GLY A 334 28.95 -9.59 -25.55
CA GLY A 334 30.07 -8.65 -25.74
C GLY A 334 30.39 -7.83 -24.49
N THR A 335 31.18 -6.77 -24.63
CA THR A 335 31.54 -5.90 -23.50
C THR A 335 30.42 -4.92 -23.21
N LYS A 336 30.06 -4.79 -21.93
CA LYS A 336 28.96 -3.96 -21.44
C LYS A 336 29.45 -2.98 -20.40
N ALA A 337 29.02 -1.73 -20.56
CA ALA A 337 29.38 -0.66 -19.67
C ALA A 337 28.20 0.29 -19.47
N GLN A 338 28.00 0.70 -18.22
CA GLN A 338 27.08 1.76 -17.83
C GLN A 338 27.85 2.74 -16.94
N SER A 339 27.76 4.04 -17.22
CA SER A 339 28.26 5.09 -16.34
C SER A 339 27.11 5.91 -15.78
N LEU A 340 27.19 6.30 -14.51
CA LEU A 340 26.22 7.18 -13.85
C LEU A 340 26.95 8.26 -13.05
N GLY A 341 26.17 9.24 -12.60
CA GLY A 341 26.63 10.27 -11.68
C GLY A 341 26.88 9.73 -10.27
N ALA A 342 26.75 10.61 -9.28
CA ALA A 342 26.98 10.26 -7.89
C ALA A 342 25.99 9.18 -7.41
N LEU A 343 26.50 8.24 -6.62
CA LEU A 343 25.71 7.24 -5.89
C LEU A 343 25.55 7.69 -4.43
N THR A 344 24.31 7.76 -3.95
CA THR A 344 23.99 8.16 -2.57
C THR A 344 23.07 7.14 -1.91
N PHE A 345 23.40 6.74 -0.69
CA PHE A 345 22.56 5.91 0.17
C PHE A 345 22.01 6.79 1.30
N SER A 346 20.70 7.02 1.31
CA SER A 346 20.07 7.95 2.26
C SER A 346 19.20 7.27 3.31
N LYS A 347 18.72 6.04 3.10
CA LYS A 347 17.98 5.21 4.09
C LYS A 347 18.04 3.71 3.71
N GLY A 348 17.68 2.82 4.65
CA GLY A 348 17.35 1.41 4.37
C GLY A 348 18.55 0.53 4.00
N ASP A 349 18.28 -0.75 3.71
CA ASP A 349 19.27 -1.67 3.13
C ASP A 349 19.18 -1.63 1.60
N ASN A 350 20.24 -1.14 0.96
CA ASN A 350 20.26 -0.87 -0.47
C ASN A 350 21.06 -1.94 -1.21
N ILE A 351 20.62 -2.34 -2.42
CA ILE A 351 21.32 -3.34 -3.22
C ILE A 351 21.72 -2.74 -4.56
N VAL A 352 23.03 -2.72 -4.85
CA VAL A 352 23.55 -2.40 -6.19
C VAL A 352 24.08 -3.69 -6.79
N GLN A 353 23.38 -4.23 -7.78
CA GLN A 353 23.71 -5.51 -8.39
C GLN A 353 24.20 -5.35 -9.83
N SER A 354 25.29 -6.05 -10.16
CA SER A 354 25.76 -6.26 -11.53
C SER A 354 25.73 -7.75 -11.87
N THR A 355 25.00 -8.10 -12.93
CA THR A 355 25.03 -9.43 -13.55
C THR A 355 25.79 -9.32 -14.86
N LYS A 356 26.88 -10.07 -15.02
CA LYS A 356 27.64 -10.21 -16.26
C LYS A 356 26.85 -11.05 -17.27
N GLY A 357 26.29 -12.19 -16.86
CA GLY A 357 25.50 -13.05 -17.73
C GLY A 357 26.24 -13.45 -19.01
N ALA A 358 25.61 -13.21 -20.16
CA ALA A 358 26.17 -13.51 -21.48
C ALA A 358 27.27 -12.53 -21.94
N ALA A 359 27.52 -11.45 -21.20
CA ALA A 359 28.54 -10.47 -21.55
C ALA A 359 29.95 -11.07 -21.43
N THR A 360 30.88 -10.62 -22.27
CA THR A 360 32.31 -10.92 -22.07
C THR A 360 32.84 -10.20 -20.84
N SER A 361 32.38 -8.96 -20.62
CA SER A 361 32.63 -8.19 -19.42
C SER A 361 31.49 -7.22 -19.10
N SER A 362 31.28 -6.93 -17.81
CA SER A 362 30.34 -5.93 -17.31
C SER A 362 31.07 -4.87 -16.46
N SER A 363 30.80 -3.59 -16.73
CA SER A 363 31.34 -2.46 -15.98
C SER A 363 30.23 -1.47 -15.62
N LEU A 364 29.85 -1.44 -14.35
CA LEU A 364 28.95 -0.44 -13.78
C LEU A 364 29.78 0.62 -13.05
N THR A 365 29.80 1.85 -13.53
CA THR A 365 30.67 2.92 -13.00
C THR A 365 29.85 4.08 -12.45
N PHE A 366 30.14 4.49 -11.22
CA PHE A 366 29.60 5.70 -10.61
C PHE A 366 30.69 6.76 -10.48
N SER A 367 30.35 8.02 -10.74
CA SER A 367 31.32 9.13 -10.67
C SER A 367 31.87 9.35 -9.26
N SER A 368 31.09 9.03 -8.23
CA SER A 368 31.48 9.11 -6.83
C SER A 368 30.55 8.29 -5.95
N LEU A 369 31.04 7.87 -4.78
CA LEU A 369 30.20 7.39 -3.68
C LEU A 369 30.09 8.50 -2.63
N ALA A 370 28.88 9.01 -2.40
CA ALA A 370 28.63 9.96 -1.33
C ALA A 370 28.73 9.28 0.04
N ALA A 371 29.04 10.06 1.08
CA ALA A 371 28.94 9.57 2.45
C ALA A 371 27.49 9.14 2.72
N ARG A 372 27.32 7.91 3.24
CA ARG A 372 26.00 7.43 3.63
C ARG A 372 25.47 8.23 4.80
N THR A 373 24.16 8.36 4.87
CA THR A 373 23.49 8.81 6.09
C THR A 373 23.51 7.71 7.15
N THR A 374 23.48 8.09 8.43
CA THR A 374 23.23 7.17 9.54
C THR A 374 21.93 6.41 9.30
N GLY A 375 21.92 5.10 9.52
CA GLY A 375 20.78 4.25 9.23
C GLY A 375 20.66 3.78 7.78
N ALA A 376 21.50 4.23 6.85
CA ALA A 376 21.58 3.64 5.51
C ALA A 376 22.67 2.58 5.44
N THR A 377 22.40 1.46 4.76
CA THR A 377 23.39 0.42 4.43
C THR A 377 23.35 0.08 2.94
N ALA A 378 24.43 -0.49 2.42
CA ALA A 378 24.55 -0.85 1.02
C ALA A 378 25.23 -2.20 0.85
N ASN A 379 24.68 -3.04 -0.01
CA ASN A 379 25.25 -4.30 -0.45
C ASN A 379 25.51 -4.26 -1.96
N PHE A 380 26.79 -4.36 -2.34
CA PHE A 380 27.20 -4.48 -3.73
C PHE A 380 27.26 -5.95 -4.11
N VAL A 381 26.47 -6.35 -5.10
CA VAL A 381 26.27 -7.75 -5.47
C VAL A 381 26.83 -8.01 -6.85
N TYR A 382 27.78 -8.94 -6.92
CA TYR A 382 28.21 -9.57 -8.16
C TYR A 382 27.46 -10.89 -8.30
N ALA A 383 26.46 -10.95 -9.19
CA ALA A 383 25.65 -12.16 -9.36
C ALA A 383 26.49 -13.32 -9.94
N ASP A 384 27.46 -12.97 -10.77
CA ASP A 384 28.39 -13.85 -11.47
C ASP A 384 29.63 -13.06 -11.91
N GLY A 385 30.60 -13.76 -12.51
CA GLY A 385 31.91 -13.20 -12.85
C GLY A 385 32.81 -12.98 -11.63
N THR A 386 33.99 -12.45 -11.88
CA THR A 386 35.02 -12.14 -10.90
C THR A 386 35.21 -10.63 -10.82
N ALA A 387 35.08 -10.08 -9.61
CA ALA A 387 35.20 -8.66 -9.32
C ALA A 387 36.51 -8.08 -9.87
N GLY A 388 36.39 -7.10 -10.78
CA GLY A 388 37.52 -6.39 -11.41
C GLY A 388 38.16 -7.08 -12.61
N ALA A 389 37.85 -8.35 -12.87
CA ALA A 389 38.36 -9.06 -14.05
C ALA A 389 37.37 -8.98 -15.23
N ASP A 390 36.16 -9.50 -15.03
CA ASP A 390 35.10 -9.54 -16.05
C ASP A 390 33.75 -9.03 -15.55
N ASN A 391 33.62 -8.70 -14.25
CA ASN A 391 32.50 -7.96 -13.71
C ASN A 391 33.01 -6.91 -12.73
N SER A 392 32.65 -5.64 -12.89
CA SER A 392 33.14 -4.55 -12.04
C SER A 392 32.03 -3.58 -11.68
N ILE A 393 31.99 -3.20 -10.41
CA ILE A 393 31.24 -2.04 -9.92
C ILE A 393 32.27 -1.02 -9.44
N ASN A 394 32.45 0.03 -10.23
CA ASN A 394 33.48 1.05 -10.06
C ASN A 394 32.97 2.29 -9.34
N LEU A 395 33.73 2.78 -8.36
CA LEU A 395 33.42 3.95 -7.54
C LEU A 395 34.54 4.99 -7.68
N THR A 396 34.46 5.81 -8.73
CA THR A 396 35.59 6.64 -9.23
C THR A 396 36.14 7.64 -8.19
N GLY A 397 35.30 8.11 -7.26
CA GLY A 397 35.68 9.05 -6.20
C GLY A 397 36.06 8.40 -4.85
N ALA A 398 36.06 7.06 -4.74
CA ALA A 398 36.32 6.38 -3.46
C ALA A 398 37.81 6.06 -3.25
N SER A 399 38.30 6.27 -2.02
CA SER A 399 39.67 5.92 -1.60
C SER A 399 39.90 4.40 -1.60
N ALA A 400 41.16 3.97 -1.76
CA ALA A 400 41.55 2.56 -1.60
C ALA A 400 41.32 2.07 -0.15
N GLY A 401 41.03 0.78 0.02
CA GLY A 401 40.89 0.16 1.34
C GLY A 401 39.45 -0.04 1.81
N PHE A 402 39.26 -0.19 3.12
CA PHE A 402 37.95 -0.31 3.75
C PHE A 402 37.05 0.88 3.40
N VAL A 403 35.83 0.60 2.92
CA VAL A 403 34.89 1.65 2.51
C VAL A 403 34.20 2.27 3.72
N ASN A 404 33.41 1.46 4.43
CA ASN A 404 32.56 1.90 5.53
C ASN A 404 31.91 0.69 6.25
N GLN A 405 31.51 0.83 7.51
CA GLN A 405 30.87 -0.24 8.28
C GLN A 405 29.47 -0.66 7.81
N GLY A 406 28.79 0.21 7.05
CA GLY A 406 27.49 -0.08 6.44
C GLY A 406 27.57 -0.50 4.98
N VAL A 407 28.77 -0.77 4.45
CA VAL A 407 28.98 -1.17 3.05
C VAL A 407 29.49 -2.61 2.99
N PHE A 408 28.75 -3.45 2.27
CA PHE A 408 28.95 -4.88 2.15
C PHE A 408 29.12 -5.29 0.70
N VAL A 409 29.74 -6.45 0.48
CA VAL A 409 29.84 -7.10 -0.84
C VAL A 409 29.33 -8.53 -0.72
N ASN A 410 28.39 -8.88 -1.60
CA ASN A 410 27.69 -10.17 -1.63
C ASN A 410 27.08 -10.54 -0.26
N GLY A 411 26.72 -9.55 0.54
CA GLY A 411 26.14 -9.69 1.88
C GLY A 411 27.13 -10.12 2.97
N ALA A 412 27.98 -11.10 2.68
CA ALA A 412 28.79 -11.81 3.66
C ALA A 412 30.12 -11.15 4.04
N ASN A 413 30.51 -10.03 3.43
CA ASN A 413 31.78 -9.36 3.71
C ASN A 413 31.67 -7.84 3.69
N TYR A 414 32.55 -7.16 4.43
CA TYR A 414 32.73 -5.71 4.30
C TYR A 414 33.31 -5.34 2.92
N GLY A 415 32.90 -4.18 2.42
CA GLY A 415 33.40 -3.63 1.17
C GLY A 415 34.82 -3.09 1.28
N TYR A 416 35.65 -3.46 0.31
CA TYR A 416 37.03 -3.03 0.15
C TYR A 416 37.26 -2.51 -1.28
N MET A 417 37.76 -1.29 -1.41
CA MET A 417 38.20 -0.74 -2.69
C MET A 417 39.59 -1.27 -3.02
N ASN A 418 39.72 -1.95 -4.16
CA ASN A 418 40.99 -2.55 -4.56
C ASN A 418 42.11 -1.50 -4.76
N ALA A 419 41.75 -0.39 -5.38
CA ALA A 419 42.56 0.82 -5.50
C ALA A 419 41.64 2.06 -5.60
N SER A 420 42.20 3.26 -5.41
CA SER A 420 41.46 4.51 -5.46
C SER A 420 40.75 4.66 -6.81
N GLY A 421 39.44 4.93 -6.79
CA GLY A 421 38.64 5.13 -7.99
C GLY A 421 38.38 3.90 -8.87
N THR A 422 38.68 2.70 -8.37
CA THR A 422 38.49 1.45 -9.13
C THR A 422 37.23 0.71 -8.69
N TYR A 423 37.27 -0.62 -8.57
CA TYR A 423 36.13 -1.47 -8.22
C TYR A 423 36.12 -1.82 -6.72
N ILE A 424 34.90 -1.99 -6.22
CA ILE A 424 34.66 -2.55 -4.89
C ILE A 424 34.67 -4.08 -4.94
N ARG A 425 35.24 -4.73 -3.92
CA ARG A 425 35.25 -6.19 -3.75
C ARG A 425 35.08 -6.56 -2.27
N ALA A 426 34.86 -7.85 -2.02
CA ALA A 426 34.90 -8.37 -0.65
C ALA A 426 36.32 -8.21 -0.08
N ALA A 427 36.40 -7.80 1.19
CA ALA A 427 37.65 -7.79 1.93
C ALA A 427 38.19 -9.21 2.15
N VAL A 428 39.52 -9.36 2.09
CA VAL A 428 40.24 -10.63 2.27
C VAL A 428 41.04 -10.57 3.57
N TYR A 429 40.56 -11.28 4.59
CA TYR A 429 41.20 -11.33 5.90
C TYR A 429 42.55 -12.06 5.86
N GLY A 430 43.57 -11.43 6.44
CA GLY A 430 44.97 -11.89 6.40
C GLY A 430 45.78 -11.39 5.19
N SER A 431 45.12 -10.78 4.20
CA SER A 431 45.80 -10.23 3.01
C SER A 431 45.59 -8.72 2.88
N ASP A 432 44.38 -8.22 3.09
CA ASP A 432 44.08 -6.81 2.96
C ASP A 432 44.57 -6.02 4.17
N ALA A 433 45.06 -4.79 3.92
CA ALA A 433 45.60 -3.93 4.96
C ALA A 433 44.59 -3.72 6.11
N GLY A 434 45.00 -4.07 7.33
CA GLY A 434 44.19 -3.95 8.54
C GLY A 434 43.13 -5.05 8.74
N PHE A 435 43.00 -6.03 7.84
CA PHE A 435 42.09 -7.17 7.99
C PHE A 435 42.84 -8.40 8.48
N VAL A 436 42.44 -8.95 9.62
CA VAL A 436 43.16 -10.03 10.31
C VAL A 436 42.22 -11.13 10.80
N ASN A 437 42.76 -12.35 10.91
CA ASN A 437 42.06 -13.47 11.55
C ASN A 437 42.34 -13.46 13.06
N ALA A 438 41.31 -13.70 13.86
CA ALA A 438 41.36 -13.77 15.31
C ALA A 438 40.86 -15.14 15.78
N SER A 439 41.78 -15.99 16.24
CA SER A 439 41.48 -17.35 16.71
C SER A 439 41.57 -17.52 18.24
N GLY A 440 41.85 -16.45 18.98
CA GLY A 440 42.01 -16.53 20.45
C GLY A 440 41.91 -15.19 21.18
N ALA A 441 42.31 -14.09 20.54
CA ALA A 441 42.07 -12.73 21.03
C ALA A 441 41.88 -11.78 19.84
N LEU A 442 41.16 -10.67 20.07
CA LEU A 442 41.04 -9.60 19.09
C LEU A 442 42.37 -8.86 18.91
N THR A 443 42.62 -8.39 17.69
CA THR A 443 43.78 -7.55 17.36
C THR A 443 43.36 -6.08 17.33
N ALA A 444 44.13 -5.23 18.01
CA ALA A 444 43.84 -3.81 18.11
C ALA A 444 43.93 -3.11 16.75
N ALA A 445 43.17 -2.02 16.58
CA ALA A 445 43.13 -1.17 15.38
C ALA A 445 42.93 -1.96 14.06
N SER A 446 42.28 -3.11 14.12
CA SER A 446 42.12 -4.04 13.01
C SER A 446 40.66 -4.43 12.78
N HIS A 447 40.34 -4.84 11.56
CA HIS A 447 39.11 -5.54 11.19
C HIS A 447 39.31 -7.03 11.46
N ASN A 448 38.61 -7.57 12.45
CA ASN A 448 38.85 -8.93 12.95
C ASN A 448 37.82 -9.89 12.36
N LEU A 449 38.26 -10.98 11.73
CA LEU A 449 37.45 -12.17 11.49
C LEU A 449 37.67 -13.14 12.64
N VAL A 450 36.66 -13.34 13.49
CA VAL A 450 36.72 -14.28 14.59
C VAL A 450 36.46 -15.68 14.03
N THR A 451 37.48 -16.54 14.06
CA THR A 451 37.44 -17.88 13.47
C THR A 451 37.16 -18.98 14.51
N SER A 452 37.24 -18.66 15.79
CA SER A 452 36.96 -19.54 16.92
C SER A 452 36.54 -18.72 18.13
N SER A 453 35.76 -19.31 19.04
CA SER A 453 35.24 -18.60 20.21
C SER A 453 36.38 -18.00 21.03
N ILE A 454 36.22 -16.73 21.42
CA ILE A 454 37.17 -15.99 22.27
C ILE A 454 36.58 -15.93 23.68
N THR A 455 37.37 -16.31 24.68
CA THR A 455 37.00 -16.25 26.10
C THR A 455 37.78 -15.18 26.83
N ASN A 456 37.16 -14.46 27.77
CA ASN A 456 37.82 -13.47 28.62
C ASN A 456 38.58 -12.38 27.83
N GLN A 457 37.97 -11.83 26.78
CA GLN A 457 38.54 -10.74 25.99
C GLN A 457 38.71 -9.48 26.84
N GLY A 458 39.94 -9.00 26.99
CA GLY A 458 40.25 -7.74 27.68
C GLY A 458 39.85 -6.49 26.88
N ALA A 459 39.99 -5.32 27.52
CA ALA A 459 39.66 -4.04 26.89
C ALA A 459 40.51 -3.77 25.65
N ILE A 460 39.89 -3.34 24.56
CA ILE A 460 40.56 -3.16 23.27
C ILE A 460 39.79 -2.19 22.37
N ILE A 461 40.50 -1.55 21.45
CA ILE A 461 39.91 -0.79 20.35
C ILE A 461 40.17 -1.55 19.05
N VAL A 462 39.10 -1.94 18.35
CA VAL A 462 39.13 -2.61 17.04
C VAL A 462 38.43 -1.74 15.99
N ASN A 463 38.58 -2.03 14.71
CA ASN A 463 37.86 -1.29 13.67
C ASN A 463 36.45 -1.87 13.47
N THR A 464 36.38 -3.16 13.13
CA THR A 464 35.15 -3.95 12.99
C THR A 464 35.38 -5.40 13.43
N ILE A 465 34.29 -6.15 13.64
CA ILE A 465 34.32 -7.59 13.93
C ILE A 465 33.38 -8.33 12.96
N LYS A 466 33.85 -9.44 12.40
CA LYS A 466 33.08 -10.39 11.61
C LYS A 466 33.12 -11.77 12.28
N PHE A 467 31.98 -12.45 12.29
CA PHE A 467 31.84 -13.88 12.55
C PHE A 467 31.35 -14.56 11.27
N ASP A 468 31.91 -15.73 10.94
CA ASP A 468 31.59 -16.46 9.70
C ASP A 468 31.36 -17.94 9.96
N GLY A 469 30.67 -18.60 9.03
CA GLY A 469 30.37 -20.02 9.04
C GLY A 469 29.12 -20.43 9.83
N ALA A 470 28.69 -21.67 9.59
CA ALA A 470 27.47 -22.25 10.16
C ALA A 470 27.61 -22.67 11.63
N GLY A 471 28.83 -22.67 12.17
CA GLY A 471 29.11 -23.06 13.55
C GLY A 471 28.80 -21.98 14.58
N THR A 472 28.88 -22.37 15.86
CA THR A 472 28.85 -21.41 16.97
C THR A 472 30.23 -20.80 17.17
N VAL A 473 30.31 -19.47 17.14
CA VAL A 473 31.53 -18.71 17.40
C VAL A 473 31.17 -17.55 18.31
N ASP A 474 31.58 -17.62 19.57
CA ASP A 474 31.19 -16.67 20.60
C ASP A 474 32.32 -15.69 20.95
N LEU A 475 31.94 -14.54 21.51
CA LEU A 475 32.87 -13.55 22.05
C LEU A 475 32.48 -13.24 23.49
N ASP A 476 33.22 -13.80 24.44
CA ASP A 476 33.05 -13.49 25.85
C ASP A 476 34.06 -12.42 26.29
N ILE A 477 33.54 -11.28 26.73
CA ILE A 477 34.30 -10.10 27.13
C ILE A 477 34.48 -10.14 28.65
N ALA A 478 35.71 -9.92 29.11
CA ALA A 478 36.02 -9.88 30.54
C ALA A 478 35.15 -8.85 31.28
N ASP A 479 34.80 -9.14 32.53
CA ASP A 479 33.99 -8.23 33.33
C ASP A 479 34.64 -6.84 33.46
N GLY A 480 33.84 -5.78 33.32
CA GLY A 480 34.30 -4.38 33.26
C GLY A 480 35.13 -3.99 32.02
N ALA A 481 35.50 -4.92 31.14
CA ALA A 481 36.25 -4.60 29.93
C ALA A 481 35.35 -3.98 28.85
N ILE A 482 35.95 -3.10 28.03
CA ILE A 482 35.26 -2.42 26.94
C ILE A 482 35.94 -2.78 25.61
N VAL A 483 35.16 -3.35 24.69
CA VAL A 483 35.54 -3.48 23.28
C VAL A 483 34.96 -2.29 22.52
N SER A 484 35.82 -1.34 22.14
CA SER A 484 35.40 -0.15 21.38
C SER A 484 35.65 -0.34 19.89
N PHE A 485 34.70 0.10 19.06
CA PHE A 485 34.75 -0.01 17.61
C PHE A 485 35.06 1.35 16.98
N ALA A 486 36.25 1.51 16.41
CA ALA A 486 36.66 2.73 15.69
C ALA A 486 35.78 3.00 14.45
N ASN A 487 35.32 1.95 13.77
CA ASN A 487 34.42 2.06 12.62
C ASN A 487 33.01 1.51 12.89
N GLY A 488 32.71 0.96 14.07
CA GLY A 488 31.33 0.61 14.47
C GLY A 488 30.71 -0.62 13.79
N GLY A 489 31.47 -1.43 13.05
CA GLY A 489 30.93 -2.56 12.29
C GLY A 489 30.93 -3.89 13.07
N LEU A 490 29.79 -4.57 13.06
CA LEU A 490 29.62 -5.96 13.49
C LEU A 490 28.88 -6.77 12.42
N LEU A 491 29.45 -7.89 11.98
CA LEU A 491 28.89 -8.72 10.91
C LEU A 491 28.81 -10.18 11.34
N ARG A 492 27.66 -10.79 11.14
CA ARG A 492 27.47 -12.24 11.14
C ARG A 492 27.03 -12.70 9.75
N ALA A 493 27.76 -13.66 9.21
CA ALA A 493 27.42 -14.39 7.99
C ALA A 493 27.64 -15.91 8.16
N GLY A 494 27.16 -16.69 7.19
CA GLY A 494 27.44 -18.13 7.08
C GLY A 494 26.41 -19.05 7.74
N GLY A 495 25.31 -18.52 8.28
CA GLY A 495 24.15 -19.27 8.76
C GLY A 495 24.26 -19.87 10.16
N GLY A 496 25.21 -19.39 10.98
CA GLY A 496 25.42 -19.89 12.35
C GLY A 496 24.84 -19.01 13.47
N SER A 497 25.16 -19.37 14.72
CA SER A 497 24.83 -18.59 15.93
C SER A 497 26.06 -18.01 16.65
N THR A 498 25.95 -16.82 17.24
CA THR A 498 27.02 -16.13 17.99
C THR A 498 26.39 -15.41 19.16
N THR A 499 27.02 -15.54 20.31
CA THR A 499 26.71 -14.78 21.52
C THR A 499 27.90 -13.88 21.86
N ILE A 500 27.61 -12.60 22.12
CA ILE A 500 28.54 -11.66 22.74
C ILE A 500 28.10 -11.46 24.19
N SER A 501 28.96 -11.82 25.14
CA SER A 501 28.67 -11.80 26.59
C SER A 501 29.70 -11.02 27.39
N GLY A 502 29.36 -10.71 28.65
CA GLY A 502 30.21 -9.95 29.57
C GLY A 502 30.44 -8.50 29.13
N GLY A 503 31.28 -7.77 29.86
CA GLY A 503 31.76 -6.41 29.54
C GLY A 503 30.79 -5.44 28.83
N THR A 504 31.35 -4.57 28.00
CA THR A 504 30.64 -3.57 27.19
C THR A 504 31.20 -3.53 25.77
N ILE A 505 30.31 -3.41 24.78
CA ILE A 505 30.67 -3.02 23.41
C ILE A 505 30.20 -1.60 23.15
N ARG A 506 30.93 -0.82 22.36
CA ARG A 506 30.48 0.52 21.95
C ARG A 506 31.15 1.00 20.68
N GLY A 507 30.49 1.90 19.94
CA GLY A 507 31.18 2.71 18.96
C GLY A 507 32.22 3.60 19.64
N ASN A 508 33.22 4.09 18.91
CA ASN A 508 33.99 5.23 19.38
C ASN A 508 33.11 6.51 19.35
N THR A 509 33.66 7.67 19.73
CA THR A 509 32.92 8.94 19.85
C THR A 509 32.05 9.24 18.61
N SER A 510 30.71 9.23 18.79
CA SER A 510 29.69 9.48 17.76
C SER A 510 29.69 8.52 16.56
N VAL A 511 30.27 7.33 16.71
CA VAL A 511 30.26 6.29 15.66
C VAL A 511 28.98 5.46 15.78
N GLU A 512 28.22 5.41 14.68
CA GLU A 512 27.09 4.49 14.54
C GLU A 512 27.56 3.03 14.58
N MET A 513 26.87 2.22 15.38
CA MET A 513 27.01 0.77 15.38
C MET A 513 26.16 0.17 14.27
N VAL A 514 26.77 -0.45 13.27
CA VAL A 514 26.07 -1.18 12.22
C VAL A 514 26.25 -2.68 12.43
N VAL A 515 25.14 -3.37 12.66
CA VAL A 515 25.06 -4.81 12.90
C VAL A 515 24.35 -5.47 11.73
N ARG A 516 25.07 -6.28 10.96
CA ARG A 516 24.50 -7.09 9.87
C ARG A 516 24.44 -8.55 10.29
N THR A 517 23.26 -9.16 10.17
CA THR A 517 23.09 -10.62 10.17
C THR A 517 22.59 -10.99 8.78
N ASP A 518 23.48 -11.48 7.94
CA ASP A 518 23.32 -11.42 6.49
C ASP A 518 22.12 -12.22 5.96
N SER A 519 22.11 -13.53 6.24
CA SER A 519 21.09 -14.49 5.80
C SER A 519 20.01 -14.70 6.85
N ALA A 520 18.83 -15.18 6.45
CA ALA A 520 17.75 -15.52 7.36
C ALA A 520 18.15 -16.53 8.47
N SER A 521 19.15 -17.39 8.21
CA SER A 521 19.71 -18.35 9.17
C SER A 521 20.68 -17.75 10.18
N ASP A 522 21.22 -16.56 9.93
CA ASP A 522 22.20 -15.93 10.83
C ASP A 522 21.54 -15.46 12.13
N ARG A 523 22.15 -15.84 13.26
CA ARG A 523 21.70 -15.45 14.60
C ARG A 523 22.84 -14.78 15.36
N LEU A 524 22.58 -13.59 15.88
CA LEU A 524 23.52 -12.87 16.73
C LEU A 524 22.80 -12.41 18.00
N THR A 525 23.28 -12.86 19.15
CA THR A 525 22.80 -12.45 20.47
C THR A 525 23.84 -11.55 21.13
N ILE A 526 23.45 -10.36 21.57
CA ILE A 526 24.31 -9.44 22.32
C ILE A 526 23.74 -9.30 23.73
N ASN A 527 24.37 -9.99 24.68
CA ASN A 527 24.06 -9.90 26.10
C ASN A 527 24.91 -8.82 26.80
N SER A 528 26.07 -8.48 26.23
CA SER A 528 26.86 -7.33 26.64
C SER A 528 26.09 -6.02 26.55
N VAL A 529 26.46 -5.04 27.37
CA VAL A 529 25.94 -3.67 27.25
C VAL A 529 26.45 -3.05 25.95
N ILE A 530 25.55 -2.48 25.15
CA ILE A 530 25.88 -1.52 24.09
C ILE A 530 25.97 -0.13 24.75
N GLY A 531 27.20 0.30 24.99
CA GLY A 531 27.54 1.51 25.74
C GLY A 531 27.33 2.81 24.95
N ALA A 532 27.04 3.89 25.66
CA ALA A 532 27.07 5.24 25.11
C ALA A 532 28.50 5.75 24.87
N SER A 533 28.67 6.54 23.81
CA SER A 533 29.87 7.36 23.57
C SER A 533 29.53 8.56 22.68
N GLY A 534 28.63 9.42 23.17
CA GLY A 534 27.93 10.41 22.35
C GLY A 534 26.56 9.88 21.89
N SER A 535 26.00 10.49 20.85
CA SER A 535 24.66 10.13 20.32
C SER A 535 24.75 9.02 19.27
N ASN A 536 25.25 7.85 19.69
CA ASN A 536 25.45 6.73 18.76
C ASN A 536 24.11 6.07 18.40
N ALA A 537 23.85 5.93 17.10
CA ALA A 537 22.75 5.13 16.57
C ALA A 537 23.14 3.65 16.50
N LEU A 538 22.13 2.78 16.47
CA LEU A 538 22.26 1.35 16.19
C LEU A 538 21.51 1.04 14.89
N THR A 539 22.15 0.36 13.95
CA THR A 539 21.52 -0.05 12.69
C THR A 539 21.60 -1.54 12.52
N LYS A 540 20.45 -2.19 12.49
CA LYS A 540 20.27 -3.61 12.14
C LYS A 540 19.99 -3.73 10.65
N THR A 541 20.76 -4.56 9.96
CA THR A 541 20.59 -4.87 8.54
C THR A 541 20.76 -6.37 8.24
N GLY A 542 20.51 -6.80 7.01
CA GLY A 542 20.46 -8.21 6.59
C GLY A 542 19.23 -8.97 7.11
N GLU A 543 18.97 -10.15 6.55
CA GLU A 543 17.73 -10.91 6.75
C GLU A 543 17.65 -11.66 8.08
N GLY A 544 18.79 -11.89 8.73
CA GLY A 544 18.88 -12.67 9.97
C GLY A 544 18.33 -11.97 11.21
N THR A 545 18.53 -12.63 12.36
CA THR A 545 18.03 -12.17 13.67
C THR A 545 19.16 -11.62 14.53
N LEU A 546 18.98 -10.38 15.01
CA LEU A 546 19.74 -9.79 16.11
C LEU A 546 18.88 -9.82 17.38
N THR A 547 19.36 -10.44 18.45
CA THR A 547 18.74 -10.41 19.77
C THR A 547 19.56 -9.52 20.70
N LEU A 548 18.93 -8.53 21.32
CA LEU A 548 19.55 -7.70 22.34
C LEU A 548 19.04 -8.13 23.72
N GLY A 549 19.91 -8.77 24.51
CA GLY A 549 19.63 -9.17 25.89
C GLY A 549 20.14 -8.18 26.94
N GLY A 550 21.17 -7.38 26.60
CA GLY A 550 21.78 -6.41 27.50
C GLY A 550 20.91 -5.18 27.80
N ILE A 551 21.17 -4.53 28.94
CA ILE A 551 20.63 -3.21 29.25
C ILE A 551 21.53 -2.17 28.56
N ASN A 552 21.03 -1.59 27.49
CA ASN A 552 21.83 -0.75 26.60
C ASN A 552 21.75 0.73 27.00
N SER A 553 22.85 1.46 26.87
CA SER A 553 22.94 2.88 27.27
C SER A 553 23.10 3.88 26.14
N TYR A 554 23.23 3.43 24.88
CA TYR A 554 23.20 4.32 23.71
C TYR A 554 21.88 5.11 23.64
N THR A 555 21.92 6.33 23.10
CA THR A 555 20.78 7.26 23.12
C THR A 555 20.25 7.62 21.73
N GLY A 556 20.92 7.18 20.65
CA GLY A 556 20.51 7.46 19.28
C GLY A 556 19.35 6.58 18.78
N VAL A 557 18.96 6.83 17.53
CA VAL A 557 17.92 6.06 16.82
C VAL A 557 18.36 4.61 16.64
N THR A 558 17.42 3.68 16.77
CA THR A 558 17.58 2.27 16.37
C THR A 558 16.93 2.06 15.00
N TYR A 559 17.73 1.87 13.95
CA TYR A 559 17.26 1.54 12.61
C TYR A 559 17.17 0.02 12.44
N VAL A 560 16.06 -0.46 11.87
CA VAL A 560 15.86 -1.87 11.50
C VAL A 560 15.51 -1.92 10.02
N ASN A 561 16.54 -2.13 9.20
CA ASN A 561 16.48 -2.07 7.73
C ASN A 561 16.16 -3.40 7.06
N GLY A 562 15.97 -4.47 7.84
CA GLY A 562 15.74 -5.82 7.36
C GLY A 562 15.90 -6.85 8.47
N GLY A 563 15.39 -8.05 8.21
CA GLY A 563 15.41 -9.17 9.16
C GLY A 563 14.67 -8.84 10.46
N THR A 564 15.11 -9.44 11.58
CA THR A 564 14.51 -9.18 12.89
C THR A 564 15.49 -8.58 13.90
N LEU A 565 15.06 -7.54 14.61
CA LEU A 565 15.57 -7.14 15.92
C LEU A 565 14.65 -7.70 17.02
N SER A 566 15.15 -8.58 17.89
CA SER A 566 14.41 -9.21 18.98
C SER A 566 14.81 -8.61 20.34
N VAL A 567 13.82 -8.23 21.15
CA VAL A 567 14.01 -7.60 22.47
C VAL A 567 12.97 -8.10 23.47
N SER A 568 13.31 -8.03 24.76
CA SER A 568 12.43 -8.39 25.88
C SER A 568 12.23 -7.24 26.88
N ALA A 569 12.74 -6.05 26.59
CA ALA A 569 12.53 -4.86 27.40
C ALA A 569 12.85 -3.60 26.58
N ASN A 570 12.21 -2.49 26.94
CA ASN A 570 12.53 -1.17 26.37
C ASN A 570 13.99 -0.76 26.59
N ALA A 571 14.61 -1.20 27.70
CA ALA A 571 16.02 -0.96 28.00
C ALA A 571 16.99 -1.72 27.06
N ASN A 572 16.53 -2.74 26.33
CA ASN A 572 17.33 -3.34 25.27
C ASN A 572 17.49 -2.41 24.06
N LEU A 573 16.64 -1.38 23.91
CA LEU A 573 16.66 -0.42 22.79
C LEU A 573 17.46 0.86 23.10
N GLY A 574 18.27 0.84 24.16
CA GLY A 574 19.09 1.97 24.58
C GLY A 574 18.45 2.80 25.70
N ALA A 575 19.22 3.75 26.21
CA ALA A 575 18.77 4.67 27.24
C ALA A 575 17.65 5.57 26.73
N GLN A 576 16.81 6.01 27.66
CA GLN A 576 15.71 6.91 27.39
C GLN A 576 16.29 8.31 27.11
N ALA A 577 16.01 8.85 25.92
CA ALA A 577 16.54 10.14 25.49
C ALA A 577 15.62 10.79 24.45
N THR A 578 15.61 12.12 24.41
CA THR A 578 14.91 12.88 23.35
C THR A 578 15.49 12.52 21.98
N GLY A 579 14.59 12.20 21.03
CA GLY A 579 14.99 11.78 19.68
C GLY A 579 15.30 10.29 19.54
N ALA A 580 15.27 9.50 20.62
CA ALA A 580 15.35 8.04 20.52
C ALA A 580 14.06 7.48 19.90
N SER A 581 14.18 6.79 18.78
CA SER A 581 13.08 6.10 18.10
C SER A 581 13.52 4.72 17.61
N VAL A 582 12.54 3.89 17.26
CA VAL A 582 12.77 2.69 16.44
C VAL A 582 12.29 2.98 15.02
N ASN A 583 13.20 3.02 14.06
CA ASN A 583 12.87 3.24 12.66
C ASN A 583 12.81 1.90 11.93
N LEU A 584 11.65 1.55 11.39
CA LEU A 584 11.45 0.33 10.62
C LEU A 584 11.48 0.64 9.12
N ASN A 585 12.32 -0.07 8.39
CA ASN A 585 12.41 -0.03 6.93
C ASN A 585 12.52 -1.46 6.42
N ASN A 586 11.38 -2.10 6.10
CA ASN A 586 11.30 -3.53 5.75
C ASN A 586 11.81 -4.50 6.85
N GLY A 587 12.06 -3.99 8.06
CA GLY A 587 12.53 -4.74 9.20
C GLY A 587 11.43 -5.09 10.21
N THR A 588 11.71 -6.08 11.06
CA THR A 588 10.83 -6.52 12.15
C THR A 588 11.39 -6.15 13.52
N LEU A 589 10.59 -5.49 14.35
CA LEU A 589 10.79 -5.44 15.80
C LEU A 589 9.99 -6.58 16.45
N ARG A 590 10.68 -7.51 17.12
CA ARG A 590 10.05 -8.63 17.85
C ARG A 590 10.10 -8.40 19.35
N ALA A 591 8.93 -8.39 19.98
CA ALA A 591 8.77 -8.36 21.43
C ALA A 591 8.52 -9.77 21.99
N THR A 592 9.42 -10.23 22.84
CA THR A 592 9.35 -11.58 23.46
C THR A 592 8.82 -11.59 24.89
N SER A 593 8.39 -10.44 25.39
CA SER A 593 7.83 -10.21 26.74
C SER A 593 6.88 -9.01 26.69
N SER A 594 6.11 -8.79 27.77
CA SER A 594 5.26 -7.62 27.91
C SER A 594 6.03 -6.39 28.42
N PHE A 595 6.00 -5.28 27.67
CA PHE A 595 6.59 -3.99 28.07
C PHE A 595 6.00 -2.82 27.24
N GLY A 596 6.29 -1.59 27.67
CA GLY A 596 5.95 -0.38 26.92
C GLY A 596 7.18 0.33 26.36
N LEU A 597 7.07 0.98 25.20
CA LEU A 597 8.06 1.90 24.64
C LEU A 597 7.91 3.29 25.26
N ASN A 598 8.17 3.40 26.56
CA ASN A 598 8.07 4.64 27.33
C ASN A 598 9.46 5.23 27.67
N ASN A 599 9.55 6.54 27.86
CA ASN A 599 10.79 7.21 28.31
C ASN A 599 10.67 7.68 29.77
N GLY A 600 10.09 6.83 30.63
CA GLY A 600 10.27 6.87 32.10
C GLY A 600 9.68 8.07 32.85
N GLY A 601 9.00 8.98 32.16
CA GLY A 601 8.16 10.02 32.76
C GLY A 601 6.79 10.03 32.09
N ALA A 602 5.75 10.46 32.81
CA ALA A 602 4.40 10.55 32.26
C ALA A 602 4.35 11.57 31.10
N GLY A 603 4.47 11.08 29.86
CA GLY A 603 3.81 11.66 28.69
C GLY A 603 4.53 12.72 27.83
N THR A 604 5.84 12.96 27.93
CA THR A 604 6.48 14.02 27.08
C THR A 604 7.66 13.61 26.22
N ASN A 605 8.18 12.37 26.32
CA ASN A 605 9.33 11.94 25.50
C ASN A 605 9.29 10.46 25.08
N ASP A 606 8.16 9.77 25.13
CA ASP A 606 8.11 8.31 24.88
C ASP A 606 8.73 7.89 23.53
N ARG A 607 9.34 6.70 23.51
CA ARG A 607 10.04 6.18 22.33
C ARG A 607 9.03 5.87 21.22
N GLY A 608 9.06 6.68 20.16
CA GLY A 608 8.21 6.49 18.98
C GLY A 608 8.73 5.42 18.04
N VAL A 609 7.87 5.03 17.09
CA VAL A 609 8.21 4.17 15.95
C VAL A 609 8.05 4.97 14.67
N VAL A 610 9.05 4.94 13.78
CA VAL A 610 8.95 5.60 12.47
C VAL A 610 8.97 4.55 11.37
N LEU A 611 7.93 4.55 10.54
CA LEU A 611 7.76 3.68 9.39
C LEU A 611 8.29 4.41 8.16
N THR A 612 9.45 4.02 7.66
CA THR A 612 10.04 4.66 6.46
C THR A 612 9.67 3.95 5.16
N ASN A 613 9.29 2.67 5.30
CA ASN A 613 8.64 1.82 4.31
C ASN A 613 7.65 0.93 5.11
N THR A 614 7.38 -0.29 4.69
CA THR A 614 6.66 -1.27 5.52
C THR A 614 7.49 -1.67 6.74
N GLY A 615 6.95 -1.51 7.93
CA GLY A 615 7.56 -1.96 9.19
C GLY A 615 6.74 -3.05 9.85
N THR A 616 7.39 -4.10 10.36
CA THR A 616 6.70 -5.17 11.10
C THR A 616 6.93 -5.05 12.60
N ILE A 617 5.86 -5.15 13.38
CA ILE A 617 5.91 -5.35 14.83
C ILE A 617 5.34 -6.75 15.12
N ASP A 618 6.22 -7.63 15.59
CA ASP A 618 5.91 -9.02 15.96
C ASP A 618 5.81 -9.12 17.49
N VAL A 619 4.61 -9.38 18.01
CA VAL A 619 4.41 -9.60 19.45
C VAL A 619 4.11 -11.07 19.67
N THR A 620 4.99 -11.75 20.39
CA THR A 620 4.92 -13.21 20.54
C THR A 620 4.01 -13.64 21.68
N SER A 621 3.48 -14.87 21.61
CA SER A 621 2.73 -15.54 22.68
C SER A 621 1.54 -14.68 23.18
N SER A 622 1.29 -14.63 24.49
CA SER A 622 0.29 -13.77 25.14
C SER A 622 0.87 -12.44 25.62
N ASN A 623 2.02 -12.01 25.07
CA ASN A 623 2.67 -10.77 25.49
C ASN A 623 1.94 -9.54 24.94
N THR A 624 2.17 -8.40 25.59
CA THR A 624 1.66 -7.10 25.15
C THR A 624 2.81 -6.10 24.96
N LEU A 625 2.93 -5.55 23.76
CA LEU A 625 3.77 -4.38 23.50
C LEU A 625 2.90 -3.12 23.41
N THR A 626 3.16 -2.15 24.29
CA THR A 626 2.49 -0.83 24.23
C THR A 626 3.43 0.19 23.60
N VAL A 627 3.04 0.78 22.48
CA VAL A 627 3.75 1.93 21.90
C VAL A 627 3.18 3.20 22.51
N SER A 628 3.86 3.71 23.53
CA SER A 628 3.51 4.94 24.25
C SER A 628 4.02 6.19 23.56
N GLY A 629 4.89 6.08 22.55
CA GLY A 629 5.23 7.16 21.62
C GLY A 629 4.25 7.24 20.45
N VAL A 630 4.48 8.18 19.53
CA VAL A 630 3.73 8.26 18.26
C VAL A 630 4.33 7.25 17.27
N VAL A 631 3.49 6.48 16.58
CA VAL A 631 3.86 5.81 15.33
C VAL A 631 3.69 6.82 14.19
N SER A 632 4.76 7.13 13.47
CA SER A 632 4.77 8.11 12.39
C SER A 632 5.42 7.56 11.12
N ASP A 633 5.36 8.30 10.02
CA ASP A 633 6.20 8.10 8.86
C ASP A 633 6.82 9.45 8.43
N THR A 634 7.61 9.44 7.35
CA THR A 634 8.21 10.68 6.80
C THR A 634 7.41 11.28 5.65
N TYR A 635 6.19 10.82 5.41
CA TYR A 635 5.37 11.21 4.26
C TYR A 635 4.28 12.18 4.70
N ALA A 636 3.87 13.09 3.82
CA ALA A 636 2.77 14.00 4.14
C ALA A 636 1.45 13.22 4.23
N ALA A 637 0.53 13.58 5.13
CA ALA A 637 -0.80 12.97 5.19
C ALA A 637 -1.51 13.02 3.83
N THR A 638 -1.33 14.12 3.10
CA THR A 638 -1.88 14.36 1.77
C THR A 638 -1.18 13.60 0.64
N SER A 639 -0.23 12.70 0.92
CA SER A 639 0.81 12.31 -0.06
C SER A 639 0.34 11.86 -1.44
N THR A 640 -0.73 11.10 -1.67
CA THR A 640 -1.06 10.46 -2.99
C THR A 640 0.01 9.55 -3.64
N THR A 641 1.28 9.66 -3.26
CA THR A 641 2.36 8.74 -3.64
C THR A 641 2.06 7.34 -3.14
N ALA A 642 2.58 6.33 -3.83
CA ALA A 642 2.49 4.95 -3.35
C ALA A 642 3.42 4.70 -2.17
N GLN A 643 4.55 5.42 -2.10
CA GLN A 643 5.42 5.31 -0.93
C GLN A 643 4.79 5.98 0.28
N ARG A 644 4.42 5.17 1.28
CA ARG A 644 3.91 5.56 2.58
C ARG A 644 4.48 4.62 3.64
N GLY A 645 4.50 5.04 4.91
CA GLY A 645 4.89 4.14 5.99
C GLY A 645 3.72 3.24 6.38
N SER A 646 3.83 1.94 6.07
CA SER A 646 2.80 0.93 6.38
C SER A 646 3.20 0.10 7.60
N LEU A 647 2.23 -0.34 8.38
CA LEU A 647 2.43 -1.13 9.59
C LEU A 647 1.92 -2.56 9.40
N THR A 648 2.75 -3.56 9.70
CA THR A 648 2.31 -4.94 9.83
C THR A 648 2.38 -5.37 11.29
N LYS A 649 1.24 -5.70 11.89
CA LYS A 649 1.16 -6.40 13.18
C LYS A 649 1.17 -7.90 12.93
N SER A 650 2.19 -8.58 13.45
CA SER A 650 2.32 -10.04 13.42
C SER A 650 2.52 -10.63 14.82
N GLY A 651 2.65 -11.95 14.91
CA GLY A 651 2.71 -12.68 16.17
C GLY A 651 1.37 -12.74 16.90
N SER A 652 1.20 -13.76 17.74
CA SER A 652 -0.07 -14.05 18.42
C SER A 652 -0.46 -13.06 19.53
N GLY A 653 0.47 -12.22 19.98
CA GLY A 653 0.28 -11.31 21.11
C GLY A 653 -0.44 -10.01 20.73
N THR A 654 -0.44 -9.06 21.67
CA THR A 654 -1.16 -7.79 21.57
C THR A 654 -0.21 -6.62 21.31
N LEU A 655 -0.50 -5.81 20.29
CA LEU A 655 0.11 -4.50 20.09
C LEU A 655 -0.88 -3.41 20.46
N VAL A 656 -0.51 -2.49 21.35
CA VAL A 656 -1.33 -1.34 21.74
C VAL A 656 -0.73 -0.05 21.19
N LEU A 657 -1.52 0.71 20.44
CA LEU A 657 -1.16 2.04 19.95
C LEU A 657 -1.87 3.12 20.77
N GLY A 658 -1.12 3.77 21.65
CA GLY A 658 -1.66 4.62 22.71
C GLY A 658 -2.07 6.04 22.29
N ASN A 659 -1.34 6.63 21.33
CA ASN A 659 -1.48 8.04 20.97
C ASN A 659 -2.19 8.27 19.63
N THR A 660 -2.30 9.54 19.25
CA THR A 660 -2.55 9.95 17.86
C THR A 660 -1.35 9.57 17.00
N ASN A 661 -1.47 8.50 16.23
CA ASN A 661 -0.47 8.04 15.28
C ASN A 661 -0.69 8.74 13.94
N THR A 662 0.42 9.08 13.27
CA THR A 662 0.40 9.97 12.11
C THR A 662 0.90 9.33 10.82
N TYR A 663 1.34 8.07 10.86
CA TYR A 663 1.73 7.32 9.66
C TYR A 663 0.55 7.22 8.68
N THR A 664 0.87 7.16 7.39
CA THR A 664 -0.09 7.41 6.33
C THR A 664 -0.36 6.19 5.44
N GLY A 665 0.44 5.14 5.59
CA GLY A 665 0.26 3.87 4.88
C GLY A 665 -0.84 3.01 5.46
N ASP A 666 -0.95 1.79 4.92
CA ASP A 666 -1.93 0.81 5.34
C ASP A 666 -1.46 0.05 6.59
N THR A 667 -2.41 -0.54 7.31
CA THR A 667 -2.14 -1.39 8.46
C THR A 667 -2.64 -2.80 8.19
N ALA A 668 -1.73 -3.77 8.18
CA ALA A 668 -2.07 -5.19 8.12
C ALA A 668 -2.02 -5.80 9.52
N VAL A 669 -3.13 -6.39 9.99
CA VAL A 669 -3.20 -7.19 11.21
C VAL A 669 -3.16 -8.66 10.81
N SER A 670 -1.94 -9.18 10.65
CA SER A 670 -1.70 -10.53 10.15
C SER A 670 -1.90 -11.62 11.20
N ALA A 671 -1.73 -11.30 12.50
CA ALA A 671 -1.96 -12.22 13.61
C ALA A 671 -2.11 -11.47 14.95
N GLY A 672 -2.74 -12.15 15.91
CA GLY A 672 -2.94 -11.64 17.27
C GLY A 672 -3.87 -10.42 17.30
N THR A 673 -3.65 -9.54 18.26
CA THR A 673 -4.52 -8.37 18.48
C THR A 673 -3.78 -7.07 18.21
N LEU A 674 -4.38 -6.18 17.41
CA LEU A 674 -4.04 -4.76 17.37
C LEU A 674 -5.08 -3.98 18.15
N VAL A 675 -4.66 -3.26 19.20
CA VAL A 675 -5.50 -2.33 19.96
C VAL A 675 -5.16 -0.90 19.56
N ILE A 676 -6.16 -0.17 19.08
CA ILE A 676 -6.08 1.27 18.84
C ILE A 676 -6.78 1.95 20.01
N SER A 677 -6.02 2.36 21.04
CA SER A 677 -6.56 3.15 22.15
C SER A 677 -6.42 4.66 21.92
N GLY A 678 -5.51 5.07 21.03
CA GLY A 678 -5.38 6.44 20.53
C GLY A 678 -6.13 6.65 19.22
N SER A 679 -5.47 7.25 18.21
CA SER A 679 -6.08 7.53 16.90
C SER A 679 -5.21 7.10 15.72
N LEU A 680 -5.83 6.59 14.66
CA LEU A 680 -5.26 6.34 13.32
C LEU A 680 -5.98 7.20 12.27
N ALA A 681 -5.74 8.52 12.28
CA ALA A 681 -6.48 9.46 11.45
C ALA A 681 -6.00 9.52 9.99
N ASN A 682 -4.72 9.20 9.74
CA ASN A 682 -4.08 9.31 8.42
C ASN A 682 -3.89 7.96 7.70
N THR A 683 -4.13 6.84 8.40
CA THR A 683 -4.08 5.49 7.85
C THR A 683 -5.18 5.33 6.80
N ARG A 684 -4.84 4.75 5.65
CA ARG A 684 -5.77 4.61 4.51
C ARG A 684 -6.69 3.40 4.66
N ALA A 685 -6.09 2.24 4.91
CA ALA A 685 -6.81 0.99 5.11
C ALA A 685 -6.25 0.20 6.30
N ILE A 686 -7.12 -0.59 6.93
CA ILE A 686 -6.76 -1.62 7.90
C ILE A 686 -7.29 -2.95 7.36
N ASP A 687 -6.39 -3.89 7.09
CA ASP A 687 -6.74 -5.25 6.70
C ASP A 687 -6.51 -6.22 7.85
N VAL A 688 -7.56 -6.92 8.26
CA VAL A 688 -7.53 -7.88 9.38
C VAL A 688 -7.62 -9.29 8.81
N ALA A 689 -6.52 -10.03 8.97
CA ALA A 689 -6.41 -11.39 8.45
C ALA A 689 -7.27 -12.40 9.24
N LEU A 690 -7.38 -13.61 8.68
CA LEU A 690 -8.04 -14.75 9.30
C LEU A 690 -7.56 -14.98 10.74
N GLY A 691 -8.50 -14.94 11.70
CA GLY A 691 -8.23 -15.22 13.11
C GLY A 691 -7.51 -14.10 13.87
N ALA A 692 -7.22 -12.97 13.23
CA ALA A 692 -6.65 -11.79 13.88
C ALA A 692 -7.74 -10.86 14.44
N THR A 693 -7.37 -10.00 15.39
CA THR A 693 -8.31 -9.08 16.04
C THR A 693 -7.87 -7.63 15.89
N LEU A 694 -8.77 -6.78 15.41
CA LEU A 694 -8.69 -5.34 15.51
C LEU A 694 -9.61 -4.87 16.64
N LYS A 695 -9.04 -4.23 17.67
CA LYS A 695 -9.80 -3.64 18.77
C LYS A 695 -9.67 -2.13 18.72
N VAL A 696 -10.75 -1.43 18.38
CA VAL A 696 -10.80 0.02 18.29
C VAL A 696 -11.42 0.55 19.58
N ASP A 697 -10.60 1.03 20.51
CA ASP A 697 -11.04 1.70 21.73
C ASP A 697 -11.02 3.23 21.61
N GLY A 698 -10.18 3.76 20.71
CA GLY A 698 -10.09 5.18 20.37
C GLY A 698 -10.76 5.47 19.03
N SER A 699 -10.00 5.88 18.01
CA SER A 699 -10.58 6.18 16.68
C SER A 699 -9.70 5.83 15.49
N THR A 700 -10.32 5.58 14.34
CA THR A 700 -9.63 5.49 13.05
C THR A 700 -10.50 6.06 11.94
N ASN A 701 -9.89 6.67 10.91
CA ASN A 701 -10.59 7.07 9.68
C ASN A 701 -10.29 6.11 8.51
N ALA A 702 -9.52 5.06 8.77
CA ALA A 702 -9.16 4.09 7.75
C ALA A 702 -10.38 3.29 7.31
N SER A 703 -10.44 2.97 6.03
CA SER A 703 -11.28 1.86 5.56
C SER A 703 -10.84 0.57 6.26
N ALA A 704 -11.77 -0.34 6.54
CA ALA A 704 -11.44 -1.58 7.25
C ALA A 704 -12.02 -2.80 6.53
N SER A 705 -11.19 -3.82 6.32
CA SER A 705 -11.60 -5.14 5.88
C SER A 705 -11.31 -6.16 6.97
N VAL A 706 -12.33 -6.93 7.36
CA VAL A 706 -12.17 -8.01 8.34
C VAL A 706 -12.46 -9.33 7.65
N SER A 707 -11.40 -10.13 7.47
CA SER A 707 -11.46 -11.45 6.86
C SER A 707 -12.27 -12.44 7.72
N VAL A 708 -12.65 -13.56 7.10
CA VAL A 708 -13.37 -14.64 7.79
C VAL A 708 -12.67 -15.04 9.09
N ALA A 709 -13.45 -15.21 10.16
CA ALA A 709 -12.99 -15.46 11.53
C ALA A 709 -11.97 -14.46 12.12
N GLY A 710 -11.63 -13.37 11.43
CA GLY A 710 -11.04 -12.19 12.05
C GLY A 710 -12.10 -11.44 12.85
N THR A 711 -11.71 -10.63 13.83
CA THR A 711 -12.63 -9.93 14.73
C THR A 711 -12.40 -8.43 14.70
N LEU A 712 -13.47 -7.65 14.55
CA LEU A 712 -13.51 -6.24 14.93
C LEU A 712 -14.24 -6.09 16.27
N GLY A 713 -13.61 -5.44 17.24
CA GLY A 713 -14.22 -5.11 18.51
C GLY A 713 -13.74 -3.79 19.10
N GLY A 714 -13.96 -3.61 20.41
CA GLY A 714 -13.65 -2.36 21.12
C GLY A 714 -14.84 -1.40 21.23
N THR A 715 -14.60 -0.24 21.82
CA THR A 715 -15.65 0.74 22.18
C THR A 715 -15.51 2.11 21.51
N GLY A 716 -14.74 2.17 20.42
CA GLY A 716 -14.31 3.39 19.76
C GLY A 716 -15.12 3.76 18.52
N VAL A 717 -14.51 4.59 17.67
CA VAL A 717 -15.12 5.10 16.43
C VAL A 717 -14.34 4.62 15.21
N VAL A 718 -15.04 3.99 14.26
CA VAL A 718 -14.53 3.63 12.93
C VAL A 718 -15.14 4.56 11.89
N GLY A 719 -14.33 5.49 11.41
CA GLY A 719 -14.73 6.56 10.50
C GLY A 719 -14.64 6.24 9.01
N GLY A 720 -13.93 5.17 8.63
CA GLY A 720 -13.85 4.71 7.24
C GLY A 720 -14.87 3.62 6.92
N ALA A 721 -15.14 3.42 5.62
CA ALA A 721 -16.02 2.35 5.16
C ALA A 721 -15.47 0.99 5.61
N THR A 722 -16.35 0.16 6.17
CA THR A 722 -15.95 -1.10 6.83
C THR A 722 -16.70 -2.28 6.21
N THR A 723 -15.97 -3.33 5.86
CA THR A 723 -16.52 -4.61 5.41
C THR A 723 -16.09 -5.73 6.36
N ILE A 724 -17.04 -6.51 6.87
CA ILE A 724 -16.80 -7.59 7.83
C ILE A 724 -17.32 -8.90 7.25
N THR A 725 -16.39 -9.79 6.90
CA THR A 725 -16.67 -11.20 6.61
C THR A 725 -16.47 -12.11 7.83
N GLY A 726 -15.81 -11.60 8.87
CA GLY A 726 -15.56 -12.26 10.14
C GLY A 726 -16.54 -11.85 11.24
N VAL A 727 -16.04 -11.57 12.43
CA VAL A 727 -16.82 -11.28 13.63
C VAL A 727 -16.85 -9.78 13.91
N LEU A 728 -18.04 -9.23 14.16
CA LEU A 728 -18.22 -7.96 14.85
C LEU A 728 -18.58 -8.27 16.31
N SER A 729 -17.74 -7.82 17.26
CA SER A 729 -17.94 -8.05 18.69
C SER A 729 -17.59 -6.78 19.47
N PRO A 730 -18.53 -5.83 19.65
CA PRO A 730 -18.30 -4.62 20.40
C PRO A 730 -17.72 -4.92 21.80
N GLY A 731 -16.84 -4.03 22.28
CA GLY A 731 -16.22 -4.12 23.60
C GLY A 731 -15.19 -5.25 23.80
N ASN A 732 -14.92 -5.57 25.08
CA ASN A 732 -14.17 -6.73 25.59
C ASN A 732 -15.06 -7.55 26.57
N SER A 733 -16.34 -7.22 26.52
CA SER A 733 -17.55 -7.44 27.32
C SER A 733 -18.57 -6.44 26.70
N GLU A 734 -19.67 -6.12 27.37
CA GLU A 734 -20.64 -5.12 26.92
C GLU A 734 -20.00 -3.74 26.59
N GLY A 735 -20.21 -3.25 25.37
CA GLY A 735 -19.62 -2.01 24.86
C GLY A 735 -20.31 -1.45 23.63
N LEU A 736 -20.02 -0.18 23.32
CA LEU A 736 -20.55 0.51 22.15
C LEU A 736 -19.45 0.82 21.14
N ILE A 737 -19.60 0.33 19.92
CA ILE A 737 -18.77 0.75 18.79
C ILE A 737 -19.58 1.65 17.85
N SER A 738 -18.95 2.67 17.29
CA SER A 738 -19.61 3.63 16.39
C SER A 738 -18.98 3.64 15.01
N PHE A 739 -19.80 3.65 13.97
CA PHE A 739 -19.38 3.78 12.58
C PHE A 739 -19.84 5.12 12.01
N SER A 740 -18.92 5.86 11.40
CA SER A 740 -19.24 7.14 10.74
C SER A 740 -19.32 7.05 9.22
N ASN A 741 -19.20 5.84 8.66
CA ASN A 741 -19.28 5.55 7.23
C ASN A 741 -20.01 4.21 7.01
N ALA A 742 -20.16 3.78 5.76
CA ALA A 742 -20.84 2.53 5.41
C ALA A 742 -20.24 1.33 6.16
N LEU A 743 -21.12 0.52 6.75
CA LEU A 743 -20.80 -0.77 7.35
C LEU A 743 -21.47 -1.86 6.51
N THR A 744 -20.67 -2.77 5.97
CA THR A 744 -21.14 -3.97 5.27
C THR A 744 -20.79 -5.19 6.09
N LEU A 745 -21.80 -5.88 6.60
CA LEU A 745 -21.65 -7.27 7.03
C LEU A 745 -21.76 -8.09 5.75
N SER A 746 -20.77 -8.93 5.42
CA SER A 746 -20.72 -9.60 4.12
C SER A 746 -20.48 -11.10 4.25
N GLY A 747 -21.42 -11.88 3.75
CA GLY A 747 -21.41 -13.34 3.64
C GLY A 747 -22.01 -14.06 4.86
N ASN A 748 -22.48 -15.28 4.61
CA ASN A 748 -23.02 -16.23 5.60
C ASN A 748 -22.03 -16.61 6.73
N SER A 749 -20.76 -16.18 6.65
CA SER A 749 -19.75 -16.38 7.71
C SER A 749 -19.56 -15.16 8.63
N ALA A 750 -20.15 -14.01 8.27
CA ALA A 750 -20.12 -12.83 9.12
C ALA A 750 -20.94 -13.09 10.39
N LEU A 751 -20.36 -12.84 11.56
CA LEU A 751 -21.00 -13.06 12.86
C LEU A 751 -21.03 -11.75 13.63
N THR A 752 -22.21 -11.18 13.85
CA THR A 752 -22.37 -10.09 14.79
C THR A 752 -22.71 -10.66 16.16
N SER A 753 -21.77 -10.57 17.09
CA SER A 753 -21.89 -11.10 18.44
C SER A 753 -22.16 -9.97 19.43
N LEU A 754 -23.33 -9.98 20.08
CA LEU A 754 -23.73 -8.97 21.06
C LEU A 754 -24.07 -9.61 22.41
N GLU A 755 -23.52 -9.04 23.47
CA GLU A 755 -23.70 -9.44 24.87
C GLU A 755 -24.78 -8.57 25.54
N ILE A 756 -25.66 -9.18 26.33
CA ILE A 756 -26.70 -8.49 27.10
C ILE A 756 -26.68 -8.99 28.54
N ALA A 757 -26.31 -8.11 29.48
CA ALA A 757 -26.29 -8.40 30.92
C ALA A 757 -27.15 -7.44 31.76
N GLY A 758 -27.49 -6.27 31.21
CA GLY A 758 -28.29 -5.24 31.86
C GLY A 758 -28.96 -4.33 30.83
N THR A 759 -29.60 -3.25 31.28
CA THR A 759 -30.45 -2.39 30.43
C THR A 759 -29.77 -1.11 29.95
N SER A 760 -28.51 -0.88 30.32
CA SER A 760 -27.75 0.30 29.89
C SER A 760 -27.02 0.04 28.58
N ARG A 761 -27.22 0.90 27.59
CA ARG A 761 -26.62 0.74 26.26
C ARG A 761 -25.12 1.02 26.30
N GLY A 762 -24.30 0.11 25.79
CA GLY A 762 -22.91 0.40 25.44
C GLY A 762 -21.93 0.49 26.59
N VAL A 763 -22.31 0.06 27.80
CA VAL A 763 -21.49 0.17 29.01
C VAL A 763 -21.35 -1.19 29.67
N LEU A 764 -20.24 -1.39 30.39
CA LEU A 764 -19.98 -2.62 31.15
C LEU A 764 -21.14 -2.93 32.12
N GLY A 765 -21.61 -4.18 32.10
CA GLY A 765 -22.80 -4.61 32.86
C GLY A 765 -24.14 -4.16 32.26
N GLY A 766 -24.08 -3.58 31.06
CA GLY A 766 -25.21 -3.17 30.23
C GLY A 766 -25.43 -4.13 29.08
N TYR A 767 -25.35 -3.63 27.85
CA TYR A 767 -25.40 -4.47 26.64
C TYR A 767 -24.56 -3.88 25.50
N ASP A 768 -24.12 -4.76 24.60
CA ASP A 768 -23.40 -4.39 23.38
C ASP A 768 -24.28 -3.62 22.42
N ALA A 769 -23.70 -2.62 21.78
CA ALA A 769 -24.42 -1.81 20.82
C ALA A 769 -23.51 -1.32 19.70
N VAL A 770 -24.16 -0.99 18.58
CA VAL A 770 -23.55 -0.44 17.39
C VAL A 770 -24.26 0.88 17.04
N ASN A 771 -23.50 1.95 16.81
CA ASN A 771 -24.04 3.18 16.22
C ASN A 771 -23.72 3.23 14.73
N ILE A 772 -24.71 3.60 13.92
CA ILE A 772 -24.56 3.91 12.51
C ILE A 772 -24.78 5.41 12.32
N GLY A 773 -23.74 6.11 11.85
CA GLY A 773 -23.75 7.56 11.69
C GLY A 773 -24.82 8.08 10.72
N ALA A 774 -25.07 9.39 10.78
CA ALA A 774 -26.08 10.04 9.95
C ALA A 774 -25.79 9.89 8.44
N SER A 775 -26.82 9.56 7.65
CA SER A 775 -26.75 9.36 6.20
C SER A 775 -25.84 8.21 5.74
N GLN A 776 -25.49 7.27 6.63
CA GLN A 776 -24.66 6.10 6.32
C GLN A 776 -25.50 4.85 6.07
N LEU A 777 -24.95 3.92 5.29
CA LEU A 777 -25.56 2.65 4.94
C LEU A 777 -25.05 1.52 5.85
N LEU A 778 -25.96 0.78 6.49
CA LEU A 778 -25.70 -0.57 7.00
C LEU A 778 -26.23 -1.58 5.99
N THR A 779 -25.38 -2.50 5.53
CA THR A 779 -25.83 -3.68 4.78
C THR A 779 -25.80 -4.88 5.71
N TYR A 780 -26.97 -5.44 6.01
CA TYR A 780 -27.10 -6.67 6.79
C TYR A 780 -26.78 -7.90 5.92
N ASP A 781 -26.09 -8.85 6.54
CA ASP A 781 -25.81 -10.20 6.02
C ASP A 781 -25.32 -11.08 7.20
N GLY A 782 -25.22 -12.38 7.00
CA GLY A 782 -24.66 -13.31 7.97
C GLY A 782 -25.54 -13.50 9.21
N VAL A 783 -24.92 -13.74 10.36
CA VAL A 783 -25.61 -14.19 11.58
C VAL A 783 -25.54 -13.14 12.69
N LEU A 784 -26.70 -12.79 13.27
CA LEU A 784 -26.75 -12.08 14.55
C LEU A 784 -26.83 -13.08 15.70
N ARG A 785 -25.85 -13.04 16.60
CA ARG A 785 -25.75 -13.92 17.76
C ARG A 785 -25.82 -13.12 19.06
N LEU A 786 -26.80 -13.46 19.89
CA LEU A 786 -27.04 -12.83 21.18
C LEU A 786 -26.52 -13.71 22.32
N THR A 787 -25.69 -13.15 23.18
CA THR A 787 -25.10 -13.82 24.35
C THR A 787 -25.70 -13.23 25.62
N MET A 788 -26.38 -14.08 26.41
CA MET A 788 -26.99 -13.72 27.68
C MET A 788 -26.64 -14.79 28.72
N THR A 789 -25.91 -14.41 29.76
CA THR A 789 -25.44 -15.34 30.80
C THR A 789 -26.41 -15.44 31.99
N ALA A 790 -27.41 -14.56 32.06
CA ALA A 790 -28.46 -14.53 33.07
C ALA A 790 -29.81 -14.09 32.47
N ALA A 791 -30.87 -14.16 33.28
CA ALA A 791 -32.17 -13.61 32.91
C ALA A 791 -32.05 -12.09 32.67
N ILE A 792 -32.69 -11.61 31.62
CA ILE A 792 -32.75 -10.17 31.31
C ILE A 792 -34.16 -9.62 31.53
N ALA A 793 -34.24 -8.30 31.73
CA ALA A 793 -35.49 -7.60 31.97
C ALA A 793 -36.33 -7.47 30.69
N SER A 794 -37.66 -7.42 30.84
CA SER A 794 -38.53 -7.02 29.75
C SER A 794 -38.32 -5.53 29.45
N ALA A 795 -37.72 -5.25 28.31
CA ALA A 795 -37.34 -3.92 27.87
C ALA A 795 -37.12 -3.90 26.34
N THR A 796 -36.91 -2.71 25.80
CA THR A 796 -36.38 -2.53 24.45
C THR A 796 -34.88 -2.27 24.54
N TYR A 797 -34.10 -3.05 23.80
CA TYR A 797 -32.66 -2.95 23.68
C TYR A 797 -32.32 -2.45 22.27
N ASN A 798 -31.82 -1.22 22.15
CA ASN A 798 -31.41 -0.65 20.87
C ASN A 798 -30.00 -1.16 20.54
N LEU A 799 -29.95 -2.30 19.83
CA LEU A 799 -28.71 -2.98 19.46
C LEU A 799 -28.00 -2.23 18.33
N PHE A 800 -28.76 -1.72 17.38
CA PHE A 800 -28.27 -0.86 16.29
C PHE A 800 -28.99 0.48 16.31
N ASP A 801 -28.27 1.56 16.57
CA ASP A 801 -28.85 2.90 16.56
C ASP A 801 -28.62 3.57 15.21
N PHE A 802 -29.73 3.82 14.51
CA PHE A 802 -29.79 4.55 13.26
C PHE A 802 -30.06 6.02 13.54
N THR A 803 -29.04 6.74 14.02
CA THR A 803 -29.20 8.15 14.41
C THR A 803 -29.72 9.03 13.26
N ALA A 804 -29.45 8.66 11.99
CA ALA A 804 -30.15 9.12 10.77
C ALA A 804 -29.79 8.30 9.50
N GLY A 805 -29.51 7.00 9.64
CA GLY A 805 -29.13 6.10 8.55
C GLY A 805 -30.31 5.30 7.98
N TYR A 806 -30.06 4.48 6.97
CA TYR A 806 -30.97 3.43 6.52
C TYR A 806 -30.21 2.11 6.38
N ASP A 807 -30.91 1.01 6.60
CA ASP A 807 -30.45 -0.35 6.38
C ASP A 807 -30.84 -0.84 4.97
N LEU A 808 -30.08 -1.81 4.47
CA LEU A 808 -30.43 -2.61 3.30
C LEU A 808 -30.11 -4.08 3.57
N GLY A 809 -30.90 -4.98 2.97
CA GLY A 809 -30.73 -6.42 3.15
C GLY A 809 -31.41 -6.93 4.43
N GLY A 810 -30.93 -8.07 4.92
CA GLY A 810 -31.37 -8.67 6.18
C GLY A 810 -30.36 -9.73 6.64
N PHE A 811 -30.41 -10.13 7.92
CA PHE A 811 -29.57 -11.22 8.41
C PHE A 811 -29.98 -12.55 7.76
N ASP A 812 -29.02 -13.45 7.53
CA ASP A 812 -29.29 -14.82 7.10
C ASP A 812 -29.98 -15.61 8.23
N SER A 813 -29.56 -15.37 9.48
CA SER A 813 -30.19 -15.99 10.66
C SER A 813 -29.88 -15.26 11.96
N LEU A 814 -30.73 -15.51 12.97
CA LEU A 814 -30.50 -15.11 14.36
C LEU A 814 -30.30 -16.34 15.25
N ALA A 815 -29.43 -16.21 16.26
CA ALA A 815 -29.15 -17.27 17.20
C ALA A 815 -28.93 -16.76 18.62
N PHE A 816 -29.34 -17.55 19.61
CA PHE A 816 -28.77 -17.44 20.95
C PHE A 816 -27.43 -18.17 20.99
N ALA A 817 -26.44 -17.60 21.66
CA ALA A 817 -25.11 -18.19 21.84
C ALA A 817 -25.08 -19.46 22.73
N GLY A 818 -26.24 -19.93 23.19
CA GLY A 818 -26.37 -20.87 24.31
C GLY A 818 -26.25 -20.15 25.66
N GLY A 819 -26.72 -20.79 26.74
CA GLY A 819 -26.77 -20.19 28.07
C GLY A 819 -28.18 -20.15 28.65
N PHE A 820 -28.61 -18.98 29.14
CA PHE A 820 -29.91 -18.82 29.83
C PHE A 820 -31.11 -18.95 28.87
N TYR A 821 -30.96 -18.52 27.61
CA TYR A 821 -31.99 -18.61 26.58
C TYR A 821 -31.55 -19.54 25.45
N SER A 822 -32.53 -20.22 24.86
CA SER A 822 -32.36 -21.16 23.74
C SER A 822 -33.65 -21.20 22.93
N GLY A 823 -33.57 -21.44 21.64
CA GLY A 823 -34.75 -21.46 20.78
C GLY A 823 -34.39 -21.07 19.36
N ALA A 824 -35.22 -21.51 18.42
CA ALA A 824 -35.08 -21.12 17.03
C ALA A 824 -35.69 -19.73 16.82
N TRP A 825 -34.97 -18.88 16.10
CA TRP A 825 -35.50 -17.63 15.58
C TRP A 825 -36.16 -17.89 14.23
N ALA A 826 -37.28 -17.22 13.99
CA ALA A 826 -37.95 -17.23 12.69
C ALA A 826 -38.42 -15.83 12.32
N GLU A 827 -38.31 -15.48 11.04
CA GLU A 827 -38.97 -14.30 10.53
C GLU A 827 -40.49 -14.45 10.59
N THR A 828 -41.16 -13.34 10.87
CA THR A 828 -42.63 -13.27 10.83
C THR A 828 -43.20 -13.53 9.44
N SER A 829 -42.45 -13.17 8.39
CA SER A 829 -42.67 -13.56 7.00
C SER A 829 -41.35 -13.36 6.24
N ALA A 830 -41.09 -14.19 5.21
CA ALA A 830 -39.84 -14.14 4.46
C ALA A 830 -39.51 -12.73 3.95
N GLY A 831 -38.35 -12.20 4.35
CA GLY A 831 -37.84 -10.88 3.98
C GLY A 831 -38.50 -9.72 4.73
N SER A 832 -39.16 -9.96 5.86
CA SER A 832 -39.74 -8.87 6.67
C SER A 832 -38.72 -8.15 7.54
N GLY A 833 -37.56 -8.76 7.82
CA GLY A 833 -36.58 -8.23 8.76
C GLY A 833 -37.09 -8.18 10.22
N VAL A 834 -38.20 -8.86 10.51
CA VAL A 834 -38.79 -8.94 11.87
C VAL A 834 -38.73 -10.39 12.35
N TRP A 835 -37.84 -10.65 13.29
CA TRP A 835 -37.52 -11.97 13.80
C TRP A 835 -38.12 -12.19 15.19
N LYS A 836 -38.63 -13.40 15.45
CA LYS A 836 -39.19 -13.78 16.75
C LYS A 836 -38.62 -15.08 17.30
N SER A 837 -38.52 -15.14 18.62
CA SER A 837 -38.25 -16.38 19.37
C SER A 837 -38.95 -16.35 20.73
N LEU A 838 -39.37 -17.51 21.22
CA LEU A 838 -39.89 -17.71 22.57
C LEU A 838 -38.87 -18.51 23.37
N SER A 839 -38.41 -17.96 24.49
CA SER A 839 -37.49 -18.67 25.38
C SER A 839 -37.61 -18.17 26.81
N GLY A 840 -37.51 -19.07 27.79
CA GLY A 840 -37.47 -18.69 29.21
C GLY A 840 -38.70 -17.90 29.70
N GLY A 841 -39.88 -18.13 29.11
CA GLY A 841 -41.12 -17.40 29.44
C GLY A 841 -41.17 -15.97 28.90
N GLN A 842 -40.28 -15.60 27.97
CA GLN A 842 -40.23 -14.29 27.35
C GLN A 842 -40.31 -14.39 25.83
N ASP A 843 -41.05 -13.46 25.23
CA ASP A 843 -41.10 -13.23 23.78
C ASP A 843 -39.98 -12.25 23.40
N PHE A 844 -39.18 -12.65 22.42
CA PHE A 844 -38.14 -11.84 21.82
C PHE A 844 -38.58 -11.43 20.42
N THR A 845 -38.50 -10.14 20.10
CA THR A 845 -38.72 -9.61 18.75
C THR A 845 -37.58 -8.69 18.36
N PHE A 846 -36.80 -9.06 17.34
CA PHE A 846 -35.78 -8.20 16.76
C PHE A 846 -36.31 -7.60 15.44
N THR A 847 -36.12 -6.29 15.25
CA THR A 847 -36.55 -5.59 14.04
C THR A 847 -35.34 -4.91 13.39
N GLU A 848 -34.96 -5.37 12.19
CA GLU A 848 -33.79 -4.86 11.47
C GLU A 848 -33.88 -3.37 11.16
N ALA A 849 -35.06 -2.92 10.71
CA ALA A 849 -35.33 -1.53 10.33
C ALA A 849 -35.22 -0.53 11.48
N THR A 850 -35.34 -0.98 12.74
CA THR A 850 -35.15 -0.11 13.92
C THR A 850 -33.91 -0.47 14.72
N GLY A 851 -33.36 -1.67 14.52
CA GLY A 851 -32.23 -2.20 15.28
C GLY A 851 -32.59 -2.62 16.70
N ASP A 852 -33.88 -2.66 17.03
CA ASP A 852 -34.36 -2.93 18.38
C ASP A 852 -34.61 -4.42 18.60
N LEU A 853 -34.15 -4.90 19.75
CA LEU A 853 -34.61 -6.13 20.37
C LEU A 853 -35.63 -5.79 21.47
N VAL A 854 -36.90 -6.14 21.25
CA VAL A 854 -37.96 -6.03 22.24
C VAL A 854 -38.10 -7.36 22.98
N VAL A 855 -38.01 -7.31 24.30
CA VAL A 855 -38.20 -8.46 25.18
C VAL A 855 -39.43 -8.22 26.05
N ALA A 856 -40.40 -9.13 25.98
CA ALA A 856 -41.66 -9.04 26.72
C ALA A 856 -41.93 -10.32 27.50
N ALA A 857 -42.49 -10.20 28.72
CA ALA A 857 -42.97 -11.35 29.45
C ALA A 857 -44.18 -11.96 28.73
N VAL A 858 -44.21 -13.29 28.59
CA VAL A 858 -45.41 -13.97 28.11
C VAL A 858 -46.45 -13.93 29.21
N PRO A 859 -47.67 -13.38 28.97
CA PRO A 859 -48.70 -13.32 30.00
C PRO A 859 -49.03 -14.75 30.48
N GLU A 860 -48.94 -15.00 31.78
CA GLU A 860 -49.47 -16.25 32.34
C GLU A 860 -50.96 -16.36 31.98
N PRO A 861 -51.46 -17.57 31.62
CA PRO A 861 -52.88 -17.75 31.41
C PRO A 861 -53.59 -17.33 32.70
N GLY A 862 -54.38 -16.25 32.64
CA GLY A 862 -55.03 -15.71 33.84
C GLY A 862 -55.76 -16.81 34.59
N ALA A 863 -55.71 -16.81 35.92
CA ALA A 863 -56.23 -17.89 36.78
C ALA A 863 -57.65 -18.37 36.39
N TRP A 864 -58.47 -17.50 35.78
CA TRP A 864 -59.78 -17.81 35.23
C TRP A 864 -59.78 -18.79 34.03
N ALA A 865 -58.75 -18.80 33.18
CA ALA A 865 -58.60 -19.77 32.09
C ALA A 865 -58.25 -21.17 32.63
N LEU A 866 -57.42 -21.23 33.66
CA LEU A 866 -57.09 -22.47 34.39
C LEU A 866 -58.29 -22.99 35.21
N VAL A 867 -59.05 -22.10 35.86
CA VAL A 867 -60.30 -22.44 36.56
C VAL A 867 -61.40 -22.86 35.56
N GLY A 868 -61.46 -22.23 34.39
CA GLY A 868 -62.40 -22.59 33.31
C GLY A 868 -62.12 -23.98 32.73
N LEU A 869 -60.86 -24.31 32.45
CA LEU A 869 -60.45 -25.66 32.03
C LEU A 869 -60.64 -26.69 33.16
N GLY A 870 -60.33 -26.33 34.41
CA GLY A 870 -60.59 -27.17 35.58
C GLY A 870 -62.08 -27.47 35.80
N LEU A 871 -62.96 -26.48 35.64
CA LEU A 871 -64.42 -26.64 35.73
C LEU A 871 -64.98 -27.45 34.54
N ALA A 872 -64.45 -27.26 33.33
CA ALA A 872 -64.81 -28.07 32.17
C ALA A 872 -64.39 -29.54 32.35
N PHE A 873 -63.20 -29.80 32.91
CA PHE A 873 -62.75 -31.15 33.27
C PHE A 873 -63.64 -31.75 34.38
N LEU A 874 -64.03 -30.97 35.40
CA LEU A 874 -64.97 -31.40 36.44
C LEU A 874 -66.37 -31.73 35.90
N MET A 875 -66.85 -30.99 34.89
CA MET A 875 -68.13 -31.25 34.22
C MET A 875 -68.09 -32.51 33.34
N VAL A 876 -66.95 -32.82 32.72
CA VAL A 876 -66.74 -34.08 31.96
C VAL A 876 -66.75 -35.29 32.91
N PHE A 877 -66.18 -35.19 34.11
CA PHE A 877 -66.26 -36.25 35.12
C PHE A 877 -67.64 -36.39 35.77
N ARG A 878 -68.38 -35.30 35.99
CA ARG A 878 -69.78 -35.37 36.46
C ARG A 878 -70.72 -36.05 35.45
N ARG A 879 -70.46 -35.97 34.15
CA ARG A 879 -71.23 -36.72 33.12
C ARG A 879 -70.93 -38.23 33.11
N ARG A 880 -69.78 -38.67 33.65
CA ARG A 880 -69.41 -40.09 33.70
C ARG A 880 -69.91 -40.82 34.96
N ALA A 881 -70.24 -40.10 36.03
CA ALA A 881 -70.77 -40.67 37.29
C ALA A 881 -72.30 -40.78 37.36
N VAL A 882 -73.05 -40.45 36.29
CA VAL A 882 -74.53 -40.58 36.20
C VAL A 882 -74.95 -41.71 35.22
N ARG A 883 -74.00 -42.56 34.82
CA ARG A 883 -74.26 -43.81 34.11
C ARG A 883 -73.55 -44.98 34.82
N GLU A 884 -73.97 -45.26 36.04
CA GLU A 884 -73.96 -46.60 36.64
C GLU A 884 -75.26 -46.78 37.43
#